data_AF-A0A9D6EA82-F1
#
_entry.id   AF-A0A9D6EA82-F1
#
_cell.length_a   1.000
_cell.length_b   1.000
_cell.length_c   1.000
_cell.angle_alpha   90.00
_cell.angle_beta   90.00
_cell.angle_gamma   90.00
#
_symmetry.space_group_name_H-M   'P 1'
#
loop_
_entity.id
_entity.type
_entity.pdbx_description
1 polymer ?
#
loop_
_entity_poly.entity_id
_entity_poly.type
_entity_poly.pdbx_seq_one_letter_code
_entity_poly.pdbx_strand_id
1 'polypeptide(L)'
;MLRRSPVVRVTLYYVIAIGAAVALLELFPALGIHFSPDPTRLVPDLDQLRAALGQGARGAQAASVTPLEAVFSILGALVLSVPVAWVYMLTKEDVKYDESVPHTVIILPLVVAGIVLIVRDSVALAFSLAGVVAAVRFRNTLRDTKDAVYIFLAVGIGLAAGVQALVVALILSSIFNIVVFVLWKLESAQVLRHTAEFPVVMAESLPAAGGPSRGSMTIDTKDLLARAPELKPGGLEPVINPELSWLEFNARVLALAEDPATPLLARLRFLAIFTTNLDEFFMTKVGGLKQAVAAGVTKRSIDGRSPRELLLGLNPRLRALLRRQYRCFAELCEGELRRNGVRIRGWPDLGESERAQLKAYFDEQVFPVLTPKAITTAPGHPFPHIEDLRLSLAVVVRDPRTDREHLNVLNVSDALPRFVRLKDTRDFVPIEDVIRAYGGALYRGRTVLGIHAFRLTRSGEVQFEEQTAANFLEVVEEEVRRRPFGAIIRVEVERGMPESVLDVLLGELRHSETQDGLPLEAGDVFEVDGPVDLGALAEIAELEIPELDYPPFAPVVPLDRHRAIFDVLDERDVLVHHPYESFEDTVQRFLSDAADDPDVVTIKLTLYRTGGRSPVVEALKRAAAAGKEVSVFVEIKARFDEETNIFWAKQLERAGIHTITGLVALKTHAKVALVVRRRGERLQRYAHIGTGNYNAATAHVYTDFGLLTSDPTISADLQALFNELTGSSRAPAGEFQRLLVAPTFMLRRFLELIEREAAHARAGRGGHIRVKLNGLADTEVIEALYRGSQAGVRIELSVRAICALRPGIRGLSDNIRVVSVLGRFLEHGRVYCFGNGGDVEYYIGSADWRSRNLRRRVEVVTPVLDPALKTRLDRVLEAELNDPTAWRLLPDGSYERPTGARGPGVQEQLLQAAPELAAR
;
A
#
# COMPACT_ATOMS: atom_id res chain seq x y z
N MET A 1 -17.20 -49.58 21.50
CA MET A 1 -17.06 -48.12 21.41
C MET A 1 -15.86 -47.54 22.18
N LEU A 2 -15.32 -48.18 23.23
CA LEU A 2 -14.19 -47.66 24.01
C LEU A 2 -12.80 -47.67 23.32
N ARG A 3 -12.62 -48.38 22.20
CA ARG A 3 -11.34 -48.50 21.46
C ARG A 3 -11.00 -47.33 20.52
N ARG A 4 -11.89 -46.33 20.35
CA ARG A 4 -11.68 -45.22 19.40
C ARG A 4 -11.41 -43.85 20.03
N SER A 5 -11.53 -43.68 21.35
CA SER A 5 -11.27 -42.38 21.99
C SER A 5 -9.76 -42.13 22.16
N PRO A 6 -9.19 -41.05 21.58
CA PRO A 6 -7.79 -40.69 21.78
C PRO A 6 -7.42 -40.46 23.25
N VAL A 7 -8.36 -39.93 24.05
CA VAL A 7 -8.20 -39.75 25.51
C VAL A 7 -7.95 -41.08 26.20
N VAL A 8 -8.75 -42.09 25.87
CA VAL A 8 -8.64 -43.43 26.50
C VAL A 8 -7.28 -44.05 26.17
N ARG A 9 -6.72 -43.82 24.98
CA ARG A 9 -5.39 -44.31 24.59
C ARG A 9 -4.27 -43.62 25.36
N VAL A 10 -4.30 -42.29 25.48
CA VAL A 10 -3.31 -41.53 26.23
C VAL A 10 -3.38 -41.83 27.73
N THR A 11 -4.59 -41.92 28.31
CA THR A 11 -4.79 -42.29 29.71
C THR A 11 -4.32 -43.72 29.99
N LEU A 12 -4.66 -44.69 29.13
CA LEU A 12 -4.22 -46.08 29.29
C LEU A 12 -2.69 -46.19 29.18
N TYR A 13 -2.06 -45.40 28.30
CA TYR A 13 -0.60 -45.34 28.20
C TYR A 13 0.05 -44.91 29.51
N TYR A 14 -0.42 -43.82 30.14
CA TYR A 14 0.11 -43.39 31.44
C TYR A 14 -0.12 -44.42 32.55
N VAL A 15 -1.29 -45.06 32.59
CA VAL A 15 -1.57 -46.13 33.58
C VAL A 15 -0.62 -47.31 33.41
N ILE A 16 -0.38 -47.75 32.17
CA ILE A 16 0.56 -48.85 31.88
C ILE A 16 2.00 -48.43 32.19
N ALA A 17 2.41 -47.21 31.83
CA ALA A 17 3.76 -46.70 32.08
C ALA A 17 4.05 -46.55 33.59
N ILE A 18 3.09 -46.04 34.36
CA ILE A 18 3.20 -45.96 35.82
C ILE A 18 3.22 -47.35 36.44
N GLY A 19 2.34 -48.26 36.01
CA GLY A 19 2.32 -49.64 36.50
C GLY A 19 3.63 -50.40 36.20
N ALA A 20 4.19 -50.20 35.01
CA ALA A 20 5.49 -50.76 34.62
C ALA A 20 6.64 -50.16 35.45
N ALA A 21 6.62 -48.84 35.72
CA ALA A 21 7.60 -48.19 36.58
C ALA A 21 7.54 -48.71 38.02
N VAL A 22 6.34 -48.86 38.59
CA VAL A 22 6.15 -49.43 39.94
C VAL A 22 6.64 -50.88 40.01
N ALA A 23 6.29 -51.72 39.02
CA ALA A 23 6.76 -53.10 38.95
C ALA A 23 8.29 -53.19 38.82
N LEU A 24 8.92 -52.29 38.06
CA LEU A 24 10.38 -52.23 37.93
C LEU A 24 11.08 -51.83 39.24
N LEU A 25 10.47 -50.96 40.03
CA LEU A 25 10.99 -50.55 41.34
C LEU A 25 10.87 -51.68 42.37
N GLU A 26 9.80 -52.49 42.31
CA GLU A 26 9.64 -53.66 43.19
C GLU A 26 10.57 -54.82 42.81
N LEU A 27 10.80 -55.05 41.52
CA LEU A 27 11.68 -56.12 41.02
C LEU A 27 13.18 -55.84 41.22
N PHE A 28 13.58 -54.58 41.35
CA PHE A 28 14.98 -54.17 41.49
C PHE A 28 15.19 -53.17 42.65
N PRO A 29 15.12 -53.62 43.93
CA PRO A 29 15.23 -52.74 45.11
C PRO A 29 16.58 -52.01 45.21
N ALA A 30 17.62 -52.54 44.57
CA ALA A 30 18.96 -51.95 44.48
C ALA A 30 19.01 -50.65 43.65
N LEU A 31 17.90 -50.25 42.99
CA LEU A 31 17.81 -49.02 42.22
C LEU A 31 17.82 -47.75 43.09
N GLY A 32 17.54 -47.82 44.40
CA GLY A 32 17.62 -46.66 45.30
C GLY A 32 16.69 -45.49 44.97
N ILE A 33 15.78 -45.64 44.00
CA ILE A 33 14.84 -44.58 43.57
C ILE A 33 13.68 -44.55 44.57
N HIS A 34 13.76 -43.67 45.57
CA HIS A 34 12.63 -43.36 46.43
C HIS A 34 11.61 -42.46 45.70
N PHE A 35 10.51 -43.03 45.23
CA PHE A 35 9.29 -42.24 45.00
C PHE A 35 8.75 -41.83 46.38
N SER A 36 9.16 -40.67 46.90
CA SER A 36 8.59 -40.13 48.14
C SER A 36 7.21 -39.55 47.84
N PRO A 37 6.10 -40.11 48.36
CA PRO A 37 4.77 -39.55 48.19
C PRO A 37 4.47 -38.51 49.28
N ASP A 38 5.48 -37.80 49.77
CA ASP A 38 5.32 -36.77 50.80
C ASP A 38 4.93 -35.44 50.11
N PRO A 39 3.69 -34.95 50.29
CA PRO A 39 3.22 -33.74 49.61
C PRO A 39 3.99 -32.49 50.04
N THR A 40 4.70 -32.55 51.17
CA THR A 40 5.48 -31.43 51.70
C THR A 40 6.82 -31.21 50.99
N ARG A 41 7.26 -32.15 50.16
CA ARG A 41 8.46 -32.04 49.31
C ARG A 41 8.19 -31.69 47.84
N LEU A 42 6.91 -31.48 47.46
CA LEU A 42 6.51 -31.10 46.09
C LEU A 42 6.87 -29.65 45.72
N VAL A 43 7.22 -28.83 46.70
CA VAL A 43 7.83 -27.52 46.49
C VAL A 43 9.30 -27.68 46.84
N PRO A 44 10.26 -27.45 45.92
CA PRO A 44 11.66 -27.38 46.32
C PRO A 44 11.74 -26.30 47.40
N ASP A 45 12.30 -26.65 48.56
CA ASP A 45 12.48 -25.72 49.66
C ASP A 45 13.02 -24.40 49.08
N LEU A 46 12.27 -23.31 49.21
CA LEU A 46 12.59 -22.03 48.56
C LEU A 46 13.97 -21.54 49.00
N ASP A 47 14.43 -21.98 50.16
CA ASP A 47 15.77 -21.75 50.69
C ASP A 47 16.84 -22.63 50.00
N GLN A 48 16.52 -23.85 49.57
CA GLN A 48 17.40 -24.66 48.70
C GLN A 48 17.49 -24.10 47.29
N LEU A 49 16.38 -23.60 46.72
CA LEU A 49 16.40 -22.98 45.39
C LEU A 49 17.15 -21.64 45.41
N ARG A 50 17.02 -20.86 46.49
CA ARG A 50 17.83 -19.66 46.74
C ARG A 50 19.29 -19.98 47.00
N ALA A 51 19.60 -21.06 47.72
CA ALA A 51 20.98 -21.51 47.92
C ALA A 51 21.63 -21.94 46.60
N ALA A 52 20.89 -22.65 45.73
CA ALA A 52 21.35 -23.07 44.40
C ALA A 52 21.53 -21.90 43.41
N LEU A 53 20.73 -20.83 43.53
CA LEU A 53 20.85 -19.63 42.71
C LEU A 53 21.84 -18.59 43.27
N GLY A 54 22.10 -18.61 44.58
CA GLY A 54 22.95 -17.64 45.29
C GLY A 54 24.40 -18.06 45.50
N GLN A 55 24.71 -19.36 45.53
CA GLN A 55 26.08 -19.84 45.66
C GLN A 55 26.66 -20.22 44.30
N GLY A 56 27.44 -19.30 43.72
CA GLY A 56 28.39 -19.65 42.68
C GLY A 56 29.37 -20.72 43.16
N ALA A 57 29.35 -21.87 42.50
CA ALA A 57 30.46 -22.82 42.37
C ALA A 57 31.31 -23.07 43.62
N ARG A 58 30.76 -23.68 44.69
CA ARG A 58 31.56 -24.51 45.62
C ARG A 58 30.77 -25.71 46.14
N GLY A 59 31.01 -26.85 45.49
CA GLY A 59 31.09 -28.19 46.09
C GLY A 59 30.00 -28.60 47.07
N ALA A 60 28.79 -28.86 46.58
CA ALA A 60 27.98 -29.92 47.16
C ALA A 60 28.38 -31.22 46.46
N GLN A 61 28.99 -32.17 47.18
CA GLN A 61 29.22 -33.53 46.68
C GLN A 61 27.86 -34.17 46.35
N ALA A 62 27.43 -34.06 45.09
CA ALA A 62 26.31 -34.82 44.58
C ALA A 62 26.76 -36.28 44.46
N ALA A 63 25.99 -37.20 45.06
CA ALA A 63 26.24 -38.62 44.97
C ALA A 63 26.42 -39.05 43.49
N SER A 64 27.39 -39.92 43.23
CA SER A 64 27.67 -40.46 41.90
C SER A 64 26.43 -41.14 41.36
N VAL A 65 25.84 -40.59 40.29
CA VAL A 65 24.69 -41.22 39.66
C VAL A 65 25.14 -42.47 38.94
N THR A 66 24.51 -43.57 39.30
CA THR A 66 24.84 -44.85 38.72
C THR A 66 24.52 -44.83 37.22
N PRO A 67 25.27 -45.56 36.37
CA PRO A 67 24.92 -45.72 34.96
C PRO A 67 23.46 -46.15 34.75
N LEU A 68 22.93 -46.91 35.72
CA LEU A 68 21.55 -47.37 35.75
C LEU A 68 20.56 -46.20 35.92
N GLU A 69 20.76 -45.31 36.90
CA GLU A 69 19.93 -44.12 37.09
C GLU A 69 19.96 -43.14 35.91
N ALA A 70 21.11 -43.01 35.23
CA ALA A 70 21.21 -42.22 34.00
C ALA A 70 20.36 -42.82 32.87
N VAL A 71 20.38 -44.14 32.72
CA VAL A 71 19.53 -44.87 31.77
C VAL A 71 18.05 -44.68 32.11
N PHE A 72 17.67 -44.76 33.39
CA PHE A 72 16.28 -44.51 33.83
C PHE A 72 15.81 -43.09 33.52
N SER A 73 16.68 -42.09 33.69
CA SER A 73 16.35 -40.69 33.43
C SER A 73 16.10 -40.43 31.94
N ILE A 74 16.95 -40.96 31.06
CA ILE A 74 16.80 -40.83 29.60
C ILE A 74 15.58 -41.62 29.11
N LEU A 75 15.36 -42.84 29.60
CA LEU A 75 14.17 -43.64 29.28
C LEU A 75 12.89 -42.99 29.80
N GLY A 76 12.93 -42.35 30.97
CA GLY A 76 11.82 -41.56 31.51
C GLY A 76 11.45 -40.38 30.62
N ALA A 77 12.43 -39.62 30.12
CA ALA A 77 12.20 -38.53 29.17
C ALA A 77 11.57 -39.03 27.86
N LEU A 78 11.98 -40.20 27.38
CA LEU A 78 11.41 -40.84 26.19
C LEU A 78 9.95 -41.24 26.41
N VAL A 79 9.67 -42.00 27.48
CA VAL A 79 8.31 -42.49 27.79
C VAL A 79 7.34 -41.32 28.00
N LEU A 80 7.79 -40.24 28.63
CA LEU A 80 6.94 -39.09 28.93
C LEU A 80 6.71 -38.15 27.74
N SER A 81 7.56 -38.18 26.71
CA SER A 81 7.43 -37.33 25.51
C SER A 81 6.59 -37.96 24.39
N VAL A 82 6.50 -39.30 24.34
CA VAL A 82 5.68 -40.02 23.34
C VAL A 82 4.20 -39.60 23.36
N PRO A 83 3.51 -39.47 24.52
CA PRO A 83 2.14 -38.99 24.56
C PRO A 83 1.97 -37.57 24.00
N VAL A 84 2.96 -36.69 24.22
CA VAL A 84 2.95 -35.30 23.71
C VAL A 84 3.00 -35.28 22.18
N ALA A 85 3.89 -36.07 21.59
CA ALA A 85 3.97 -36.22 20.14
C ALA A 85 2.67 -36.82 19.57
N TRP A 86 2.07 -37.78 20.27
CA TRP A 86 0.80 -38.37 19.83
C TRP A 86 -0.35 -37.35 19.88
N VAL A 87 -0.47 -36.58 20.96
CA VAL A 87 -1.49 -35.52 21.09
C VAL A 87 -1.30 -34.43 20.03
N TYR A 88 -0.06 -34.06 19.71
CA TYR A 88 0.23 -33.16 18.60
C TYR A 88 -0.31 -33.70 17.27
N MET A 89 -0.01 -34.96 16.93
CA MET A 89 -0.49 -35.58 15.69
C MET A 89 -2.02 -35.69 15.64
N LEU A 90 -2.65 -35.99 16.78
CA LEU A 90 -4.10 -36.15 16.89
C LEU A 90 -4.87 -34.83 16.79
N THR A 91 -4.31 -33.74 17.31
CA THR A 91 -4.97 -32.42 17.28
C THR A 91 -4.80 -31.67 15.97
N LYS A 92 -4.02 -32.23 15.03
CA LYS A 92 -3.69 -31.64 13.72
C LYS A 92 -4.15 -32.48 12.52
N GLU A 93 -5.03 -33.47 12.71
CA GLU A 93 -5.39 -34.46 11.67
C GLU A 93 -6.09 -33.83 10.43
N ASP A 94 -6.77 -32.67 10.59
CA ASP A 94 -7.45 -31.95 9.50
C ASP A 94 -6.56 -30.92 8.75
N VAL A 95 -5.35 -30.64 9.25
CA VAL A 95 -4.39 -29.67 8.66
C VAL A 95 -3.02 -30.35 8.62
N LYS A 96 -2.58 -30.83 7.45
CA LYS A 96 -1.28 -31.54 7.28
C LYS A 96 -0.18 -30.95 8.19
N TYR A 97 0.23 -31.70 9.22
CA TYR A 97 1.25 -31.27 10.19
C TYR A 97 2.66 -31.51 9.64
N ASP A 98 3.64 -30.74 10.14
CA ASP A 98 5.05 -30.94 9.79
C ASP A 98 5.60 -32.20 10.49
N GLU A 99 6.06 -33.18 9.71
CA GLU A 99 6.60 -34.44 10.21
C GLU A 99 7.88 -34.26 11.05
N SER A 100 8.58 -33.13 10.93
CA SER A 100 9.79 -32.86 11.75
C SER A 100 9.47 -32.52 13.21
N VAL A 101 8.25 -32.08 13.51
CA VAL A 101 7.84 -31.65 14.86
C VAL A 101 7.69 -32.84 15.81
N PRO A 102 6.92 -33.92 15.49
CA PRO A 102 6.85 -35.11 16.34
C PRO A 102 8.22 -35.75 16.60
N HIS A 103 9.05 -35.87 15.55
CA HIS A 103 10.41 -36.38 15.68
C HIS A 103 11.21 -35.60 16.70
N THR A 104 11.07 -34.27 16.71
CA THR A 104 11.85 -33.48 17.64
C THR A 104 11.26 -33.43 19.05
N VAL A 105 9.94 -33.47 19.20
CA VAL A 105 9.29 -33.60 20.52
C VAL A 105 9.74 -34.88 21.22
N ILE A 106 10.08 -35.94 20.47
CA ILE A 106 10.62 -37.19 20.99
C ILE A 106 12.13 -37.12 21.23
N ILE A 107 12.93 -36.59 20.30
CA ILE A 107 14.40 -36.64 20.38
C ILE A 107 14.98 -35.59 21.33
N LEU A 108 14.44 -34.36 21.33
CA LEU A 108 14.97 -33.24 22.09
C LEU A 108 15.02 -33.48 23.62
N PRO A 109 13.99 -34.05 24.27
CA PRO A 109 14.04 -34.36 25.70
C PRO A 109 15.17 -35.32 26.08
N LEU A 110 15.50 -36.30 25.23
CA LEU A 110 16.58 -37.28 25.49
C LEU A 110 17.94 -36.59 25.45
N VAL A 111 18.15 -35.74 24.45
CA VAL A 111 19.39 -34.98 24.29
C VAL A 111 19.56 -34.02 25.48
N VAL A 112 18.50 -33.30 25.85
CA VAL A 112 18.51 -32.39 27.00
C VAL A 112 18.76 -33.14 28.30
N ALA A 113 18.07 -34.26 28.55
CA ALA A 113 18.29 -35.09 29.73
C ALA A 113 19.74 -35.61 29.80
N GLY A 114 20.30 -36.08 28.67
CA GLY A 114 21.69 -36.51 28.58
C GLY A 114 22.69 -35.39 28.88
N ILE A 115 22.49 -34.20 28.30
CA ILE A 115 23.34 -33.02 28.57
C ILE A 115 23.29 -32.65 30.05
N VAL A 116 22.11 -32.60 30.65
CA VAL A 116 21.93 -32.26 32.09
C VAL A 116 22.61 -33.29 32.99
N LEU A 117 22.52 -34.59 32.64
CA LEU A 117 23.19 -35.67 33.38
C LEU A 117 24.72 -35.59 33.32
N ILE A 118 25.27 -35.03 32.23
CA ILE A 118 26.71 -34.86 32.01
C ILE A 118 27.24 -33.58 32.69
N VAL A 119 26.46 -32.51 32.70
CA VAL A 119 26.91 -31.13 33.05
C VAL A 119 26.72 -30.78 34.54
N ARG A 120 26.18 -31.71 35.34
CA ARG A 120 25.78 -31.66 36.77
C ARG A 120 26.25 -30.49 37.65
N ASP A 121 27.50 -30.06 37.58
CA ASP A 121 28.09 -29.02 38.43
C ASP A 121 27.73 -27.58 38.03
N SER A 122 27.01 -27.38 36.93
CA SER A 122 26.49 -26.07 36.55
C SER A 122 25.15 -26.17 35.83
N VAL A 123 24.08 -26.00 36.60
CA VAL A 123 22.72 -25.83 36.07
C VAL A 123 22.69 -24.72 35.01
N ALA A 124 23.43 -23.62 35.23
CA ALA A 124 23.59 -22.54 34.26
C ALA A 124 24.23 -23.00 32.95
N LEU A 125 25.26 -23.86 33.00
CA LEU A 125 25.89 -24.43 31.81
C LEU A 125 24.93 -25.39 31.09
N ALA A 126 24.15 -26.19 31.83
CA ALA A 126 23.14 -27.08 31.25
C ALA A 126 22.01 -26.30 30.55
N PHE A 127 21.52 -25.21 31.15
CA PHE A 127 20.55 -24.31 30.53
C PHE A 127 21.15 -23.58 29.31
N SER A 128 22.42 -23.18 29.36
CA SER A 128 23.09 -22.53 28.22
C SER A 128 23.28 -23.49 27.04
N LEU A 129 23.69 -24.74 27.27
CA LEU A 129 23.85 -25.77 26.24
C LEU A 129 22.49 -26.20 25.66
N ALA A 130 21.47 -26.38 26.50
CA ALA A 130 20.11 -26.65 26.04
C ALA A 130 19.54 -25.47 25.23
N GLY A 131 19.81 -24.23 25.66
CA GLY A 131 19.46 -23.01 24.94
C GLY A 131 20.16 -22.89 23.59
N VAL A 132 21.44 -23.29 23.50
CA VAL A 132 22.19 -23.35 22.24
C VAL A 132 21.60 -24.42 21.30
N VAL A 133 21.28 -25.61 21.79
CA VAL A 133 20.65 -26.67 20.97
C VAL A 133 19.26 -26.25 20.48
N ALA A 134 18.47 -25.58 21.34
CA ALA A 134 17.19 -24.98 20.94
C ALA A 134 17.40 -23.89 19.88
N ALA A 135 18.32 -22.95 20.09
CA ALA A 135 18.62 -21.87 19.15
C ALA A 135 19.13 -22.38 17.77
N VAL A 136 19.97 -23.42 17.76
CA VAL A 136 20.46 -24.05 16.52
C VAL A 136 19.32 -24.68 15.73
N ARG A 137 18.32 -25.27 16.39
CA ARG A 137 17.11 -25.78 15.72
C ARG A 137 16.16 -24.65 15.28
N PHE A 138 15.99 -23.62 16.09
CA PHE A 138 15.14 -22.45 15.79
C PHE A 138 15.64 -21.61 14.59
N ARG A 139 16.79 -21.95 14.02
CA ARG A 139 17.24 -21.41 12.72
C ARG A 139 16.37 -21.87 11.54
N ASN A 140 15.58 -22.94 11.70
CA ASN A 140 14.56 -23.35 10.73
C ASN A 140 13.19 -22.78 11.13
N THR A 141 12.52 -22.11 10.18
CA THR A 141 11.22 -21.46 10.36
C THR A 141 10.14 -22.47 10.78
N LEU A 142 9.63 -22.33 12.01
CA LEU A 142 8.41 -23.05 12.42
C LEU A 142 7.24 -22.52 11.59
N ARG A 143 6.49 -23.42 10.95
CA ARG A 143 5.33 -23.07 10.11
C ARG A 143 4.14 -22.54 10.91
N ASP A 144 4.02 -22.96 12.17
CA ASP A 144 2.97 -22.52 13.09
C ASP A 144 3.60 -22.13 14.44
N THR A 145 3.24 -20.96 14.97
CA THR A 145 3.71 -20.49 16.29
C THR A 145 3.22 -21.40 17.43
N LYS A 146 2.11 -22.12 17.25
CA LYS A 146 1.61 -23.13 18.20
C LYS A 146 2.57 -24.32 18.35
N ASP A 147 3.38 -24.63 17.34
CA ASP A 147 4.32 -25.76 17.37
C ASP A 147 5.49 -25.50 18.34
N ALA A 148 5.84 -24.23 18.57
CA ALA A 148 6.88 -23.84 19.52
C ALA A 148 6.57 -24.32 20.94
N VAL A 149 5.29 -24.35 21.33
CA VAL A 149 4.86 -24.72 22.68
C VAL A 149 5.17 -26.19 23.00
N TYR A 150 4.98 -27.10 22.04
CA TYR A 150 5.32 -28.52 22.20
C TYR A 150 6.83 -28.73 22.35
N ILE A 151 7.63 -27.91 21.67
CA ILE A 151 9.09 -27.95 21.71
C ILE A 151 9.60 -27.44 23.07
N PHE A 152 9.05 -26.36 23.60
CA PHE A 152 9.40 -25.87 24.93
C PHE A 152 9.03 -26.87 26.03
N LEU A 153 7.87 -27.53 25.92
CA LEU A 153 7.52 -28.61 26.85
C LEU A 153 8.51 -29.77 26.76
N ALA A 154 8.90 -30.18 25.55
CA ALA A 154 9.89 -31.24 25.34
C ALA A 154 11.23 -30.91 26.03
N VAL A 155 11.68 -29.65 25.95
CA VAL A 155 12.86 -29.17 26.72
C VAL A 155 12.60 -29.27 28.23
N GLY A 156 11.44 -28.85 28.71
CA GLY A 156 11.06 -28.93 30.13
C GLY A 156 11.04 -30.37 30.68
N ILE A 157 10.51 -31.33 29.91
CA ILE A 157 10.52 -32.76 30.25
C ILE A 157 11.97 -33.28 30.31
N GLY A 158 12.80 -32.92 29.34
CA GLY A 158 14.22 -33.31 29.31
C GLY A 158 15.02 -32.74 30.48
N LEU A 159 14.80 -31.47 30.84
CA LEU A 159 15.43 -30.84 32.01
C LEU A 159 15.03 -31.52 33.32
N ALA A 160 13.72 -31.73 33.53
CA ALA A 160 13.18 -32.37 34.73
C ALA A 160 13.67 -33.83 34.86
N ALA A 161 13.71 -34.57 33.77
CA ALA A 161 14.26 -35.93 33.76
C ALA A 161 15.78 -35.94 34.01
N GLY A 162 16.53 -34.99 33.44
CA GLY A 162 17.97 -34.88 33.62
C GLY A 162 18.42 -34.57 35.06
N VAL A 163 17.63 -33.81 35.81
CA VAL A 163 17.84 -33.57 37.25
C VAL A 163 17.21 -34.65 38.15
N GLN A 164 16.79 -35.78 37.56
CA GLN A 164 16.16 -36.93 38.23
C GLN A 164 14.78 -36.62 38.88
N ALA A 165 14.14 -35.52 38.49
CA ALA A 165 12.79 -35.14 38.92
C ALA A 165 11.70 -35.71 37.99
N LEU A 166 11.66 -37.04 37.84
CA LEU A 166 10.73 -37.72 36.92
C LEU A 166 9.24 -37.49 37.26
N VAL A 167 8.91 -37.24 38.53
CA VAL A 167 7.56 -36.85 38.96
C VAL A 167 7.14 -35.51 38.36
N VAL A 168 8.07 -34.54 38.32
CA VAL A 168 7.82 -33.22 37.71
C VAL A 168 7.64 -33.35 36.20
N ALA A 169 8.48 -34.16 35.54
CA ALA A 169 8.34 -34.46 34.11
C ALA A 169 6.99 -35.12 33.78
N LEU A 170 6.53 -36.04 34.64
CA LEU A 170 5.23 -36.71 34.50
C LEU A 170 4.07 -35.73 34.66
N ILE A 171 4.12 -34.84 35.66
CA ILE A 171 3.12 -33.80 35.89
C ILE A 171 3.05 -32.84 34.70
N LEU A 172 4.20 -32.34 34.22
CA LEU A 172 4.28 -31.44 33.07
C LEU A 172 3.67 -32.07 31.82
N SER A 173 4.05 -33.30 31.49
CA SER A 173 3.51 -34.00 30.32
C SER A 173 2.02 -34.28 30.45
N SER A 174 1.56 -34.70 31.63
CA SER A 174 0.14 -35.03 31.87
C SER A 174 -0.76 -33.79 31.81
N ILE A 175 -0.42 -32.72 32.52
CA ILE A 175 -1.20 -31.48 32.53
C ILE A 175 -1.26 -30.86 31.13
N PHE A 176 -0.13 -30.82 30.44
CA PHE A 176 -0.07 -30.25 29.09
C PHE A 176 -1.00 -30.98 28.12
N ASN A 177 -0.95 -32.32 28.10
CA ASN A 177 -1.80 -33.12 27.22
C ASN A 177 -3.30 -32.93 27.55
N ILE A 178 -3.65 -32.77 28.82
CA ILE A 178 -5.03 -32.47 29.25
C ILE A 178 -5.48 -31.10 28.73
N VAL A 179 -4.65 -30.06 28.93
CA VAL A 179 -4.97 -28.69 28.50
C VAL A 179 -5.13 -28.61 26.99
N VAL A 180 -4.19 -29.17 26.23
CA VAL A 180 -4.26 -29.22 24.77
C VAL A 180 -5.52 -29.94 24.30
N PHE A 181 -5.86 -31.07 24.93
CA PHE A 181 -7.06 -31.82 24.56
C PHE A 181 -8.36 -31.04 24.85
N VAL A 182 -8.41 -30.33 25.98
CA VAL A 182 -9.56 -29.48 26.34
C VAL A 182 -9.70 -28.34 25.35
N LEU A 183 -8.60 -27.64 25.03
CA LEU A 183 -8.60 -26.54 24.06
C LEU A 183 -9.03 -27.02 22.66
N TRP A 184 -8.47 -28.13 22.19
CA TRP A 184 -8.85 -28.74 20.91
C TRP A 184 -10.34 -29.10 20.85
N LYS A 185 -10.90 -29.64 21.94
CA LYS A 185 -12.33 -29.99 22.01
C LYS A 185 -13.23 -28.75 22.02
N LEU A 186 -12.78 -27.66 22.65
CA LEU A 186 -13.49 -26.38 22.65
C LEU A 186 -13.48 -25.72 21.27
N GLU A 187 -12.32 -25.70 20.60
CA GLU A 187 -12.17 -25.20 19.22
C GLU A 187 -13.03 -26.04 18.24
N SER A 188 -12.98 -27.37 18.32
CA SER A 188 -13.79 -28.27 17.47
C SER A 188 -15.30 -28.08 17.68
N ALA A 189 -15.74 -27.80 18.91
CA ALA A 189 -17.15 -27.52 19.21
C ALA A 189 -17.63 -26.15 18.67
N GLN A 190 -16.74 -25.16 18.54
CA GLN A 190 -17.05 -23.88 17.90
C GLN A 190 -17.17 -24.01 16.37
N VAL A 191 -16.32 -24.82 15.73
CA VAL A 191 -16.37 -25.09 14.29
C VAL A 191 -17.66 -25.82 13.89
N LEU A 192 -18.12 -26.77 14.72
CA LEU A 192 -19.40 -27.47 14.50
C LEU A 192 -20.64 -26.58 14.68
N ARG A 193 -20.55 -25.50 15.49
CA ARG A 193 -21.63 -24.49 15.59
C ARG A 193 -21.66 -23.55 14.39
N HIS A 194 -20.51 -23.22 13.80
CA HIS A 194 -20.42 -22.38 12.60
C HIS A 194 -20.76 -23.11 11.30
N THR A 195 -20.71 -24.45 11.27
CA THR A 195 -21.06 -25.25 10.08
C THR A 195 -22.52 -25.69 10.03
N ALA A 196 -23.28 -25.55 11.12
CA ALA A 196 -24.69 -25.94 11.20
C ALA A 196 -25.68 -24.89 10.63
N GLU A 197 -25.21 -23.69 10.25
CA GLU A 197 -26.05 -22.59 9.74
C GLU A 197 -26.08 -22.43 8.20
N PHE A 198 -25.54 -23.38 7.42
CA PHE A 198 -25.62 -23.33 5.96
C PHE A 198 -26.13 -24.66 5.36
N PRO A 199 -27.27 -24.67 4.63
CA PRO A 199 -27.72 -25.85 3.91
C PRO A 199 -26.81 -26.07 2.69
N VAL A 200 -26.13 -27.21 2.67
CA VAL A 200 -25.31 -27.70 1.56
C VAL A 200 -26.23 -28.12 0.41
N VAL A 201 -26.22 -27.38 -0.69
CA VAL A 201 -26.79 -27.84 -1.97
C VAL A 201 -25.74 -28.74 -2.64
N MET A 202 -26.03 -30.03 -2.72
CA MET A 202 -25.23 -31.03 -3.41
C MET A 202 -25.19 -30.73 -4.92
N ALA A 203 -23.99 -30.63 -5.47
CA ALA A 203 -23.73 -30.46 -6.89
C ALA A 203 -24.06 -31.73 -7.66
N GLU A 204 -25.05 -31.67 -8.55
CA GLU A 204 -25.21 -32.63 -9.63
C GLU A 204 -24.19 -32.36 -10.74
N SER A 205 -23.51 -33.43 -11.12
CA SER A 205 -22.58 -33.55 -12.24
C SER A 205 -23.18 -33.09 -13.57
N LEU A 206 -22.49 -32.18 -14.26
CA LEU A 206 -22.71 -31.92 -15.69
C LEU A 206 -21.53 -32.44 -16.53
N PRO A 207 -21.78 -32.91 -17.76
CA PRO A 207 -20.93 -33.87 -18.45
C PRO A 207 -19.84 -33.23 -19.32
N ALA A 208 -18.80 -34.02 -19.58
CA ALA A 208 -17.76 -33.72 -20.55
C ALA A 208 -18.32 -33.65 -21.99
N ALA A 209 -17.99 -32.56 -22.68
CA ALA A 209 -18.02 -32.44 -24.15
C ALA A 209 -16.92 -31.41 -24.49
N GLY A 210 -15.85 -31.74 -25.20
CA GLY A 210 -15.85 -32.26 -26.56
C GLY A 210 -15.51 -31.09 -27.50
N GLY A 211 -14.23 -30.92 -27.85
CA GLY A 211 -13.79 -29.89 -28.80
C GLY A 211 -14.31 -30.15 -30.22
N PRO A 212 -14.35 -29.10 -31.06
CA PRO A 212 -13.52 -29.16 -32.26
C PRO A 212 -12.76 -27.86 -32.58
N SER A 213 -11.90 -28.00 -33.59
CA SER A 213 -10.80 -27.18 -34.09
C SER A 213 -11.09 -25.74 -34.54
N ARG A 214 -10.01 -24.95 -34.50
CA ARG A 214 -9.69 -23.70 -35.21
C ARG A 214 -10.55 -23.41 -36.47
N GLY A 215 -11.16 -22.23 -36.46
CA GLY A 215 -11.57 -21.49 -37.65
C GLY A 215 -11.37 -19.99 -37.40
N SER A 216 -10.56 -19.35 -38.25
CA SER A 216 -10.36 -17.90 -38.28
C SER A 216 -11.71 -17.17 -38.39
N MET A 217 -12.14 -16.50 -37.32
CA MET A 217 -13.18 -15.47 -37.41
C MET A 217 -12.53 -14.10 -37.37
N THR A 218 -12.47 -13.45 -38.53
CA THR A 218 -12.41 -12.00 -38.64
C THR A 218 -13.62 -11.42 -37.88
N ILE A 219 -13.35 -10.84 -36.73
CA ILE A 219 -14.37 -10.18 -35.92
C ILE A 219 -14.56 -8.76 -36.49
N ASP A 220 -15.70 -8.53 -37.14
CA ASP A 220 -16.12 -7.19 -37.55
C ASP A 220 -16.40 -6.36 -36.30
N THR A 221 -15.58 -5.32 -36.11
CA THR A 221 -15.57 -4.47 -34.90
C THR A 221 -16.81 -3.60 -34.76
N LYS A 222 -17.65 -3.48 -35.81
CA LYS A 222 -18.95 -2.78 -35.71
C LYS A 222 -20.01 -3.60 -34.97
N ASP A 223 -19.99 -4.93 -35.07
CA ASP A 223 -21.00 -5.78 -34.43
C ASP A 223 -20.77 -5.97 -32.93
N LEU A 224 -19.52 -5.84 -32.45
CA LEU A 224 -19.20 -5.85 -31.01
C LEU A 224 -19.60 -4.56 -30.29
N LEU A 225 -19.67 -3.43 -31.00
CA LEU A 225 -20.19 -2.17 -30.47
C LEU A 225 -21.72 -2.09 -30.55
N ALA A 226 -22.34 -2.83 -31.49
CA ALA A 226 -23.79 -2.86 -31.68
C ALA A 226 -24.55 -3.78 -30.70
N ARG A 227 -23.85 -4.71 -30.00
CA ARG A 227 -24.44 -5.58 -28.96
C ARG A 227 -24.18 -5.07 -27.55
N ALA A 228 -24.44 -3.78 -27.30
CA ALA A 228 -24.82 -3.36 -25.97
C ALA A 228 -26.10 -4.13 -25.59
N PRO A 229 -26.23 -4.70 -24.37
CA PRO A 229 -27.49 -5.28 -23.96
C PRO A 229 -28.57 -4.20 -24.11
N GLU A 230 -29.69 -4.53 -24.77
CA GLU A 230 -30.85 -3.64 -24.83
C GLU A 230 -31.25 -3.27 -23.40
N LEU A 231 -30.84 -2.08 -22.97
CA LEU A 231 -31.21 -1.49 -21.69
C LEU A 231 -32.69 -1.14 -21.80
N LYS A 232 -33.51 -1.84 -21.01
CA LYS A 232 -34.92 -1.47 -20.80
C LYS A 232 -35.00 0.04 -20.51
N PRO A 233 -35.98 0.78 -21.06
CA PRO A 233 -36.17 2.19 -20.70
C PRO A 233 -36.53 2.24 -19.21
N GLY A 234 -35.54 2.57 -18.36
CA GLY A 234 -35.60 2.45 -16.90
C GLY A 234 -34.48 1.60 -16.23
N GLY A 235 -33.48 1.10 -16.96
CA GLY A 235 -32.52 0.09 -16.48
C GLY A 235 -31.06 0.54 -16.24
N LEU A 236 -30.78 1.82 -15.99
CA LEU A 236 -29.44 2.27 -15.58
C LEU A 236 -29.33 2.29 -14.05
N GLU A 237 -28.33 1.60 -13.49
CA GLU A 237 -27.97 1.78 -12.08
C GLU A 237 -27.69 3.27 -11.80
N PRO A 238 -28.21 3.83 -10.69
CA PRO A 238 -28.14 5.27 -10.42
C PRO A 238 -26.72 5.76 -10.12
N VAL A 239 -25.73 4.87 -10.02
CA VAL A 239 -24.33 5.20 -9.73
C VAL A 239 -23.37 4.47 -10.68
N ILE A 240 -22.21 5.07 -10.88
CA ILE A 240 -21.09 4.52 -11.65
C ILE A 240 -20.11 3.87 -10.66
N ASN A 241 -19.58 2.70 -11.01
CA ASN A 241 -18.56 2.05 -10.21
C ASN A 241 -17.28 2.93 -10.09
N PRO A 242 -16.72 3.14 -8.89
CA PRO A 242 -15.54 3.98 -8.71
C PRO A 242 -14.30 3.51 -9.47
N GLU A 243 -14.06 2.20 -9.59
CA GLU A 243 -12.93 1.64 -10.33
C GLU A 243 -13.09 1.82 -11.85
N LEU A 244 -14.31 1.69 -12.39
CA LEU A 244 -14.59 2.02 -13.80
C LEU A 244 -14.43 3.53 -14.06
N SER A 245 -14.95 4.36 -13.16
CA SER A 245 -14.80 5.82 -13.24
C SER A 245 -13.33 6.24 -13.19
N TRP A 246 -12.50 5.53 -12.42
CA TRP A 246 -11.05 5.73 -12.41
C TRP A 246 -10.40 5.38 -13.76
N LEU A 247 -10.81 4.30 -14.43
CA LEU A 247 -10.32 3.98 -15.78
C LEU A 247 -10.67 5.09 -16.77
N GLU A 248 -11.88 5.67 -16.68
CA GLU A 248 -12.27 6.80 -17.53
C GLU A 248 -11.51 8.09 -17.20
N PHE A 249 -11.06 8.27 -15.95
CA PHE A 249 -10.06 9.30 -15.64
C PHE A 249 -8.75 9.06 -16.38
N ASN A 250 -8.17 7.86 -16.29
CA ASN A 250 -6.90 7.59 -16.96
C ASN A 250 -7.06 7.60 -18.49
N ALA A 251 -8.22 7.25 -19.03
CA ALA A 251 -8.53 7.38 -20.45
C ALA A 251 -8.48 8.83 -20.94
N ARG A 252 -8.88 9.80 -20.11
CA ARG A 252 -8.76 11.23 -20.42
C ARG A 252 -7.32 11.73 -20.28
N VAL A 253 -6.52 11.18 -19.38
CA VAL A 253 -5.07 11.42 -19.34
C VAL A 253 -4.41 10.96 -20.63
N LEU A 254 -4.75 9.76 -21.12
CA LEU A 254 -4.27 9.26 -22.41
C LEU A 254 -4.72 10.16 -23.58
N ALA A 255 -5.94 10.70 -23.52
CA ALA A 255 -6.42 11.62 -24.55
C ALA A 255 -5.59 12.91 -24.63
N LEU A 256 -4.96 13.37 -23.54
CA LEU A 256 -4.01 14.49 -23.59
C LEU A 256 -2.71 14.14 -24.32
N ALA A 257 -2.27 12.89 -24.25
CA ALA A 257 -1.14 12.39 -25.05
C ALA A 257 -1.51 12.23 -26.53
N GLU A 258 -2.77 11.95 -26.84
CA GLU A 258 -3.27 11.84 -28.22
C GLU A 258 -3.56 13.21 -28.85
N ASP A 259 -3.80 14.25 -28.05
CA ASP A 259 -4.19 15.59 -28.51
C ASP A 259 -3.00 16.38 -29.13
N PRO A 260 -3.05 16.74 -30.43
CA PRO A 260 -2.02 17.56 -31.07
C PRO A 260 -1.91 19.00 -30.53
N ALA A 261 -2.91 19.50 -29.80
CA ALA A 261 -2.84 20.80 -29.13
C ALA A 261 -1.94 20.77 -27.87
N THR A 262 -1.66 19.58 -27.34
CA THR A 262 -0.72 19.39 -26.24
C THR A 262 0.73 19.42 -26.79
N PRO A 263 1.67 20.14 -26.17
CA PRO A 263 3.08 20.14 -26.58
C PRO A 263 3.67 18.74 -26.64
N LEU A 264 4.57 18.51 -27.61
CA LEU A 264 5.09 17.16 -27.92
C LEU A 264 5.74 16.46 -26.72
N LEU A 265 6.59 17.16 -25.97
CA LEU A 265 7.23 16.58 -24.78
C LEU A 265 6.20 16.33 -23.67
N ALA A 266 5.21 17.20 -23.52
CA ALA A 266 4.10 16.96 -22.59
C ALA A 266 3.26 15.73 -22.96
N ARG A 267 3.07 15.44 -24.26
CA ARG A 267 2.39 14.22 -24.71
C ARG A 267 3.15 12.95 -24.29
N LEU A 268 4.48 12.96 -24.36
CA LEU A 268 5.31 11.89 -23.81
C LEU A 268 5.17 11.76 -22.29
N ARG A 269 5.12 12.88 -21.55
CA ARG A 269 4.83 12.86 -20.10
C ARG A 269 3.47 12.25 -19.83
N PHE A 270 2.43 12.56 -20.61
CA PHE A 270 1.12 11.97 -20.41
C PHE A 270 1.07 10.47 -20.72
N LEU A 271 1.84 9.96 -21.69
CA LEU A 271 2.02 8.52 -21.88
C LEU A 271 2.69 7.87 -20.67
N ALA A 272 3.73 8.51 -20.12
CA ALA A 272 4.40 8.04 -18.91
C ALA A 272 3.45 8.04 -17.70
N ILE A 273 2.77 9.17 -17.44
CA ILE A 273 1.79 9.34 -16.36
C ILE A 273 0.66 8.31 -16.49
N PHE A 274 0.18 8.04 -17.71
CA PHE A 274 -0.84 7.00 -17.93
C PHE A 274 -0.34 5.63 -17.46
N THR A 275 0.91 5.25 -17.80
CA THR A 275 1.52 3.98 -17.36
C THR A 275 1.65 3.94 -15.85
N THR A 276 2.24 4.97 -15.22
CA THR A 276 2.48 4.97 -13.77
C THR A 276 1.18 4.99 -12.97
N ASN A 277 0.16 5.71 -13.44
CA ASN A 277 -1.19 5.65 -12.86
C ASN A 277 -1.75 4.23 -12.93
N LEU A 278 -1.56 3.56 -14.07
CA LEU A 278 -2.05 2.22 -14.30
C LEU A 278 -1.32 1.20 -13.41
N ASP A 279 -0.01 1.36 -13.23
CA ASP A 279 0.81 0.57 -12.30
C ASP A 279 0.20 0.66 -10.88
N GLU A 280 -0.04 1.87 -10.36
CA GLU A 280 -0.70 2.06 -9.05
C GLU A 280 -2.10 1.41 -8.99
N PHE A 281 -2.88 1.52 -10.07
CA PHE A 281 -4.21 0.92 -10.14
C PHE A 281 -4.15 -0.60 -10.10
N PHE A 282 -3.21 -1.22 -10.80
CA PHE A 282 -2.97 -2.65 -10.67
C PHE A 282 -2.59 -2.97 -9.22
N MET A 283 -1.51 -2.39 -8.71
CA MET A 283 -0.94 -2.67 -7.39
C MET A 283 -1.97 -2.56 -6.26
N THR A 284 -2.89 -1.59 -6.35
CA THR A 284 -3.82 -1.29 -5.26
C THR A 284 -5.25 -1.76 -5.51
N LYS A 285 -5.80 -1.58 -6.72
CA LYS A 285 -7.21 -1.87 -6.99
C LYS A 285 -7.41 -3.27 -7.53
N VAL A 286 -6.65 -3.65 -8.56
CA VAL A 286 -6.73 -5.01 -9.11
C VAL A 286 -6.21 -6.01 -8.08
N GLY A 287 -5.10 -5.69 -7.39
CA GLY A 287 -4.57 -6.50 -6.29
C GLY A 287 -5.62 -6.76 -5.21
N GLY A 288 -6.26 -5.72 -4.67
CA GLY A 288 -7.29 -5.88 -3.64
C GLY A 288 -8.55 -6.61 -4.09
N LEU A 289 -8.98 -6.40 -5.34
CA LEU A 289 -10.09 -7.17 -5.91
C LEU A 289 -9.74 -8.66 -6.04
N LYS A 290 -8.52 -8.99 -6.46
CA LYS A 290 -8.05 -10.37 -6.53
C LYS A 290 -7.98 -11.02 -5.15
N GLN A 291 -7.44 -10.31 -4.15
CA GLN A 291 -7.43 -10.77 -2.75
C GLN A 291 -8.85 -11.02 -2.24
N ALA A 292 -9.79 -10.11 -2.52
CA ALA A 292 -11.19 -10.28 -2.15
C ALA A 292 -11.83 -11.51 -2.81
N VAL A 293 -11.54 -11.76 -4.10
CA VAL A 293 -12.02 -12.97 -4.79
C VAL A 293 -11.42 -14.24 -4.18
N ALA A 294 -10.13 -14.26 -3.90
CA ALA A 294 -9.46 -15.41 -3.29
C ALA A 294 -9.96 -15.70 -1.87
N ALA A 295 -10.29 -14.65 -1.11
CA ALA A 295 -10.91 -14.75 0.21
C ALA A 295 -12.42 -15.11 0.17
N GLY A 296 -13.00 -15.33 -1.01
CA GLY A 296 -14.41 -15.68 -1.17
C GLY A 296 -15.38 -14.54 -0.83
N VAL A 297 -14.92 -13.28 -0.87
CA VAL A 297 -15.76 -12.11 -0.57
C VAL A 297 -16.80 -11.92 -1.67
N THR A 298 -18.08 -12.03 -1.30
CA THR A 298 -19.23 -11.84 -2.20
C THR A 298 -19.92 -10.49 -2.04
N LYS A 299 -19.43 -9.65 -1.11
CA LYS A 299 -19.98 -8.31 -0.87
C LYS A 299 -19.95 -7.49 -2.16
N ARG A 300 -21.13 -7.03 -2.59
CA ARG A 300 -21.30 -6.24 -3.81
C ARG A 300 -20.89 -4.77 -3.60
N SER A 301 -20.36 -4.15 -4.64
CA SER A 301 -20.05 -2.72 -4.72
C SER A 301 -21.32 -1.87 -4.85
N ILE A 302 -21.16 -0.54 -4.84
CA ILE A 302 -22.29 0.41 -4.85
C ILE A 302 -23.18 0.31 -6.11
N ASP A 303 -22.64 -0.23 -7.19
CA ASP A 303 -23.29 -0.48 -8.48
C ASP A 303 -23.74 -1.94 -8.63
N GLY A 304 -23.77 -2.70 -7.53
CA GLY A 304 -24.29 -4.06 -7.49
C GLY A 304 -23.36 -5.15 -8.02
N ARG A 305 -22.10 -4.87 -8.40
CA ARG A 305 -21.15 -5.90 -8.89
C ARG A 305 -20.39 -6.58 -7.74
N SER A 306 -20.15 -7.87 -7.86
CA SER A 306 -19.19 -8.61 -7.02
C SER A 306 -17.74 -8.29 -7.44
N PRO A 307 -16.73 -8.55 -6.58
CA PRO A 307 -15.33 -8.35 -6.95
C PRO A 307 -14.92 -9.10 -8.24
N ARG A 308 -15.43 -10.32 -8.44
CA ARG A 308 -15.18 -11.12 -9.65
C ARG A 308 -15.82 -10.51 -10.89
N GLU A 309 -17.07 -10.08 -10.81
CA GLU A 309 -17.76 -9.40 -11.92
C GLU A 309 -17.05 -8.09 -12.29
N LEU A 310 -16.53 -7.36 -11.30
CA LEU A 310 -15.77 -6.13 -11.54
C LEU A 310 -14.45 -6.40 -12.25
N LEU A 311 -13.66 -7.40 -11.80
CA LEU A 311 -12.42 -7.81 -12.50
C LEU A 311 -12.67 -8.19 -13.96
N LEU A 312 -13.72 -8.97 -14.22
CA LEU A 312 -14.13 -9.34 -15.57
C LEU A 312 -14.54 -8.11 -16.41
N GLY A 313 -15.21 -7.13 -15.79
CA GLY A 313 -15.60 -5.88 -16.45
C GLY A 313 -14.44 -4.93 -16.75
N LEU A 314 -13.40 -4.92 -15.91
CA LEU A 314 -12.22 -4.05 -16.08
C LEU A 314 -11.33 -4.51 -17.24
N ASN A 315 -11.16 -5.82 -17.45
CA ASN A 315 -10.15 -6.38 -18.36
C ASN A 315 -10.30 -5.91 -19.83
N PRO A 316 -11.50 -5.94 -20.45
CA PRO A 316 -11.67 -5.46 -21.83
C PRO A 316 -11.33 -3.98 -22.00
N ARG A 317 -11.72 -3.14 -21.03
CA ARG A 317 -11.43 -1.70 -21.05
C ARG A 317 -9.94 -1.42 -20.89
N LEU A 318 -9.28 -2.12 -19.96
CA LEU A 318 -7.82 -2.06 -19.77
C LEU A 318 -7.07 -2.38 -21.07
N ARG A 319 -7.41 -3.51 -21.73
CA ARG A 319 -6.78 -3.90 -23.01
C ARG A 319 -7.04 -2.91 -24.14
N ALA A 320 -8.23 -2.30 -24.17
CA ALA A 320 -8.53 -1.26 -25.15
C ALA A 320 -7.68 0.00 -24.94
N LEU A 321 -7.47 0.43 -23.68
CA LEU A 321 -6.65 1.59 -23.36
C LEU A 321 -5.16 1.34 -23.62
N LEU A 322 -4.63 0.17 -23.28
CA LEU A 322 -3.24 -0.20 -23.59
C LEU A 322 -2.97 -0.20 -25.11
N ARG A 323 -3.87 -0.78 -25.92
CA ARG A 323 -3.75 -0.71 -27.39
C ARG A 323 -3.80 0.71 -27.94
N ARG A 324 -4.55 1.62 -27.32
CA ARG A 324 -4.55 3.04 -27.68
C ARG A 324 -3.22 3.70 -27.32
N GLN A 325 -2.70 3.43 -26.12
CA GLN A 325 -1.43 3.97 -25.65
C GLN A 325 -0.27 3.63 -26.59
N TYR A 326 -0.09 2.34 -26.93
CA TYR A 326 1.00 1.92 -27.80
C TYR A 326 0.84 2.42 -29.24
N ARG A 327 -0.39 2.58 -29.73
CA ARG A 327 -0.64 3.22 -31.03
C ARG A 327 -0.24 4.69 -31.02
N CYS A 328 -0.65 5.45 -30.01
CA CYS A 328 -0.27 6.84 -29.83
C CYS A 328 1.26 6.98 -29.76
N PHE A 329 1.93 6.10 -29.00
CA PHE A 329 3.39 6.05 -28.94
C PHE A 329 4.03 5.79 -30.32
N ALA A 330 3.54 4.82 -31.08
CA ALA A 330 4.05 4.50 -32.42
C ALA A 330 3.86 5.68 -33.40
N GLU A 331 2.67 6.28 -33.43
CA GLU A 331 2.36 7.46 -34.26
C GLU A 331 3.26 8.66 -33.93
N LEU A 332 3.54 8.89 -32.65
CA LEU A 332 4.46 9.93 -32.19
C LEU A 332 5.90 9.67 -32.65
N CYS A 333 6.37 8.43 -32.56
CA CYS A 333 7.73 8.03 -32.97
C CYS A 333 7.93 8.16 -34.49
N GLU A 334 6.98 7.68 -35.29
CA GLU A 334 7.06 7.75 -36.76
C GLU A 334 6.83 9.17 -37.31
N GLY A 335 6.06 9.96 -36.56
CA GLY A 335 5.62 11.31 -36.93
C GLY A 335 6.43 12.43 -36.29
N GLU A 336 5.88 13.04 -35.25
CA GLU A 336 6.32 14.33 -34.71
C GLU A 336 7.69 14.30 -34.05
N LEU A 337 8.04 13.23 -33.33
CA LEU A 337 9.37 13.11 -32.73
C LEU A 337 10.44 13.14 -33.81
N ARG A 338 10.28 12.29 -34.85
CA ARG A 338 11.22 12.21 -35.96
C ARG A 338 11.37 13.55 -36.70
N ARG A 339 10.27 14.27 -36.94
CA ARG A 339 10.30 15.60 -37.58
C ARG A 339 11.04 16.65 -36.76
N ASN A 340 11.03 16.53 -35.43
CA ASN A 340 11.73 17.42 -34.51
C ASN A 340 13.13 16.91 -34.12
N GLY A 341 13.66 15.92 -34.85
CA GLY A 341 15.01 15.42 -34.68
C GLY A 341 15.23 14.55 -33.45
N VAL A 342 14.17 14.03 -32.84
CA VAL A 342 14.21 13.06 -31.74
C VAL A 342 13.78 11.70 -32.27
N ARG A 343 14.62 10.67 -32.16
CA ARG A 343 14.26 9.32 -32.65
C ARG A 343 14.55 8.27 -31.58
N ILE A 344 13.60 7.38 -31.34
CA ILE A 344 13.83 6.13 -30.61
C ILE A 344 14.12 5.07 -31.66
N ARG A 345 15.37 4.63 -31.75
CA ARG A 345 15.86 3.76 -32.83
C ARG A 345 16.10 2.34 -32.31
N GLY A 346 15.76 1.37 -33.14
CA GLY A 346 16.11 -0.03 -32.89
C GLY A 346 17.54 -0.35 -33.34
N TRP A 347 18.04 -1.50 -32.91
CA TRP A 347 19.37 -2.00 -33.30
C TRP A 347 19.66 -2.02 -34.83
N PRO A 348 18.71 -2.40 -35.71
CA PRO A 348 18.96 -2.44 -37.15
C PRO A 348 19.27 -1.07 -37.78
N ASP A 349 18.75 0.01 -37.19
CA ASP A 349 18.86 1.38 -37.71
C ASP A 349 20.18 2.08 -37.34
N LEU A 350 21.06 1.41 -36.59
CA LEU A 350 22.32 1.97 -36.10
C LEU A 350 23.47 1.73 -37.08
N GLY A 351 24.28 2.76 -37.33
CA GLY A 351 25.54 2.67 -38.07
C GLY A 351 26.68 2.07 -37.24
N GLU A 352 27.81 1.77 -37.88
CA GLU A 352 28.95 1.10 -37.22
C GLU A 352 29.55 1.92 -36.07
N SER A 353 29.68 3.24 -36.22
CA SER A 353 30.22 4.12 -35.17
C SER A 353 29.34 4.16 -33.93
N GLU A 354 28.01 4.21 -34.12
CA GLU A 354 27.03 4.22 -33.03
C GLU A 354 26.97 2.87 -32.32
N ARG A 355 27.07 1.75 -33.07
CA ARG A 355 27.20 0.41 -32.48
C ARG A 355 28.49 0.30 -31.66
N ALA A 356 29.61 0.80 -32.18
CA ALA A 356 30.88 0.83 -31.44
C ALA A 356 30.78 1.66 -30.15
N GLN A 357 30.09 2.80 -30.19
CA GLN A 357 29.79 3.61 -29.01
C GLN A 357 28.96 2.83 -27.99
N LEU A 358 27.86 2.20 -28.41
CA LEU A 358 27.00 1.42 -27.51
C LEU A 358 27.72 0.18 -26.96
N LYS A 359 28.66 -0.40 -27.71
CA LYS A 359 29.51 -1.48 -27.20
C LYS A 359 30.39 -0.99 -26.05
N ALA A 360 31.07 0.14 -26.21
CA ALA A 360 31.90 0.71 -25.15
C ALA A 360 31.06 1.04 -23.91
N TYR A 361 29.90 1.66 -24.11
CA TYR A 361 28.93 1.90 -23.03
C TYR A 361 28.49 0.60 -22.35
N PHE A 362 28.20 -0.44 -23.13
CA PHE A 362 27.83 -1.75 -22.58
C PHE A 362 28.96 -2.34 -21.74
N ASP A 363 30.19 -2.39 -22.26
CA ASP A 363 31.34 -2.98 -21.55
C ASP A 363 31.67 -2.22 -20.24
N GLU A 364 31.59 -0.88 -20.26
CA GLU A 364 31.99 -0.03 -19.14
C GLU A 364 30.91 0.18 -18.08
N GLN A 365 29.63 0.30 -18.50
CA GLN A 365 28.54 0.74 -17.62
C GLN A 365 27.49 -0.35 -17.40
N VAL A 366 27.12 -1.09 -18.44
CA VAL A 366 25.99 -2.05 -18.38
C VAL A 366 26.44 -3.42 -17.90
N PHE A 367 27.47 -3.99 -18.53
CA PHE A 367 27.99 -5.33 -18.24
C PHE A 367 28.36 -5.53 -16.76
N PRO A 368 29.05 -4.59 -16.07
CA PRO A 368 29.46 -4.79 -14.67
C PRO A 368 28.29 -4.91 -13.67
N VAL A 369 27.11 -4.41 -14.01
CA VAL A 369 25.94 -4.42 -13.12
C VAL A 369 24.91 -5.49 -13.49
N LEU A 370 25.10 -6.21 -14.61
CA LEU A 370 24.22 -7.32 -15.01
C LEU A 370 24.65 -8.62 -14.34
N THR A 371 23.69 -9.31 -13.71
CA THR A 371 23.90 -10.63 -13.12
C THR A 371 22.86 -11.61 -13.65
N PRO A 372 23.27 -12.63 -14.44
CA PRO A 372 22.40 -13.73 -14.85
C PRO A 372 21.86 -14.52 -13.67
N LYS A 373 20.54 -14.63 -13.56
CA LYS A 373 19.85 -15.46 -12.56
C LYS A 373 19.17 -16.63 -13.27
N ALA A 374 19.65 -17.86 -13.09
CA ALA A 374 19.03 -19.02 -13.71
C ALA A 374 17.62 -19.26 -13.13
N ILE A 375 16.63 -19.47 -14.00
CA ILE A 375 15.33 -19.99 -13.63
C ILE A 375 15.41 -21.52 -13.71
N THR A 376 15.41 -22.18 -12.55
CA THR A 376 15.45 -23.64 -12.47
C THR A 376 14.84 -24.12 -11.17
N THR A 377 14.22 -25.29 -11.22
CA THR A 377 13.72 -26.04 -10.07
C THR A 377 14.74 -27.05 -9.52
N ALA A 378 16.00 -26.98 -9.99
CA ALA A 378 17.07 -27.88 -9.55
C ALA A 378 17.31 -27.75 -8.02
N PRO A 379 17.50 -28.87 -7.30
CA PRO A 379 17.80 -28.85 -5.88
C PRO A 379 19.01 -27.94 -5.56
N GLY A 380 18.85 -27.01 -4.62
CA GLY A 380 19.90 -26.05 -4.21
C GLY A 380 19.93 -24.73 -4.97
N HIS A 381 19.09 -24.55 -6.00
CA HIS A 381 18.93 -23.28 -6.71
C HIS A 381 17.55 -22.68 -6.38
N PRO A 382 17.45 -21.69 -5.48
CA PRO A 382 16.18 -21.01 -5.24
C PRO A 382 15.76 -20.23 -6.49
N PHE A 383 14.47 -20.23 -6.80
CA PHE A 383 13.93 -19.37 -7.86
C PHE A 383 14.30 -17.91 -7.55
N PRO A 384 14.89 -17.16 -8.50
CA PRO A 384 15.32 -15.81 -8.22
C PRO A 384 14.11 -14.89 -8.00
N HIS A 385 14.13 -14.11 -6.91
CA HIS A 385 13.15 -13.05 -6.77
C HIS A 385 13.29 -12.03 -7.91
N ILE A 386 12.18 -11.81 -8.61
CA ILE A 386 12.03 -10.79 -9.65
C ILE A 386 11.28 -9.62 -9.03
N GLU A 387 11.94 -8.47 -9.05
CA GLU A 387 11.53 -7.24 -8.39
C GLU A 387 10.28 -6.65 -9.06
N ASP A 388 9.46 -5.99 -8.24
CA ASP A 388 8.27 -5.27 -8.69
C ASP A 388 8.62 -4.10 -9.61
N LEU A 389 7.81 -3.89 -10.65
CA LEU A 389 7.93 -2.80 -11.63
C LEU A 389 9.29 -2.70 -12.34
N ARG A 390 10.13 -3.72 -12.21
CA ARG A 390 11.47 -3.72 -12.77
C ARG A 390 11.48 -4.21 -14.22
N LEU A 391 12.25 -3.53 -15.08
CA LEU A 391 12.56 -4.06 -16.41
C LEU A 391 13.43 -5.33 -16.25
N SER A 392 12.90 -6.45 -16.73
CA SER A 392 13.57 -7.74 -16.69
C SER A 392 13.65 -8.35 -18.09
N LEU A 393 14.70 -9.12 -18.34
CA LEU A 393 14.92 -9.80 -19.62
C LEU A 393 14.98 -11.32 -19.39
N ALA A 394 14.10 -12.04 -20.08
CA ALA A 394 14.11 -13.49 -20.16
C ALA A 394 15.11 -13.93 -21.22
N VAL A 395 16.17 -14.62 -20.81
CA VAL A 395 17.27 -15.04 -21.67
C VAL A 395 17.27 -16.55 -21.84
N VAL A 396 17.08 -17.00 -23.07
CA VAL A 396 17.13 -18.43 -23.42
C VAL A 396 18.55 -18.78 -23.84
N VAL A 397 19.14 -19.75 -23.15
CA VAL A 397 20.53 -20.15 -23.34
C VAL A 397 20.62 -21.65 -23.58
N ARG A 398 21.28 -22.06 -24.65
CA ARG A 398 21.56 -23.47 -24.95
C ARG A 398 22.96 -23.83 -24.47
N ASP A 399 23.08 -24.94 -23.76
CA ASP A 399 24.38 -25.56 -23.46
C ASP A 399 24.79 -26.50 -24.60
N PRO A 400 25.84 -26.18 -25.39
CA PRO A 400 26.26 -27.00 -26.52
C PRO A 400 26.71 -28.41 -26.14
N ARG A 401 27.03 -28.67 -24.86
CA ARG A 401 27.49 -30.00 -24.39
C ARG A 401 26.35 -30.95 -24.10
N THR A 402 25.20 -30.42 -23.67
CA THR A 402 24.03 -31.23 -23.28
C THR A 402 22.85 -31.06 -24.22
N ASP A 403 22.93 -30.09 -25.13
CA ASP A 403 21.86 -29.64 -26.02
C ASP A 403 20.58 -29.22 -25.29
N ARG A 404 20.71 -28.85 -24.00
CA ARG A 404 19.60 -28.39 -23.16
C ARG A 404 19.49 -26.88 -23.20
N GLU A 405 18.25 -26.40 -23.23
CA GLU A 405 17.92 -24.99 -23.09
C GLU A 405 17.64 -24.65 -21.62
N HIS A 406 18.11 -23.48 -21.22
CA HIS A 406 17.99 -22.93 -19.87
C HIS A 406 17.44 -21.51 -19.96
N LEU A 407 16.47 -21.21 -19.11
CA LEU A 407 15.96 -19.85 -18.97
C LEU A 407 16.73 -19.12 -17.87
N ASN A 408 17.10 -17.87 -18.12
CA ASN A 408 17.72 -16.98 -17.15
C ASN A 408 16.95 -15.65 -17.13
N VAL A 409 17.04 -14.93 -16.03
CA VAL A 409 16.54 -13.56 -15.88
C VAL A 409 17.70 -12.61 -15.68
N LEU A 410 17.65 -11.48 -16.38
CA LEU A 410 18.48 -10.31 -16.13
C LEU A 410 17.58 -9.18 -15.64
N ASN A 411 17.83 -8.66 -14.45
CA ASN A 411 17.22 -7.41 -14.00
C ASN A 411 18.10 -6.26 -14.50
N VAL A 412 17.52 -5.32 -15.24
CA VAL A 412 18.24 -4.11 -15.70
C VAL A 412 18.36 -3.15 -14.53
N SER A 413 19.50 -2.50 -14.27
CA SER A 413 19.65 -1.56 -13.13
C SER A 413 18.84 -0.28 -13.30
N ASP A 414 18.10 0.20 -12.29
CA ASP A 414 17.47 1.55 -12.32
C ASP A 414 18.52 2.68 -12.25
N ALA A 415 19.77 2.36 -11.92
CA ALA A 415 20.88 3.31 -12.02
C ALA A 415 21.30 3.56 -13.48
N LEU A 416 20.82 2.77 -14.44
CA LEU A 416 21.07 2.94 -15.87
C LEU A 416 19.86 3.64 -16.51
N PRO A 417 20.08 4.56 -17.47
CA PRO A 417 18.99 5.14 -18.24
C PRO A 417 18.24 4.06 -19.02
N ARG A 418 16.91 4.12 -19.02
CA ARG A 418 16.06 3.27 -19.86
C ARG A 418 16.34 3.49 -21.34
N PHE A 419 16.57 4.75 -21.71
CA PHE A 419 16.82 5.19 -23.08
C PHE A 419 18.24 5.73 -23.20
N VAL A 420 19.14 4.94 -23.79
CA VAL A 420 20.54 5.30 -23.97
C VAL A 420 20.66 6.32 -25.09
N ARG A 421 21.09 7.54 -24.77
CA ARG A 421 21.27 8.61 -25.75
C ARG A 421 22.54 8.40 -26.59
N LEU A 422 22.41 8.50 -27.91
CA LEU A 422 23.55 8.47 -28.84
C LEU A 422 24.31 9.80 -28.81
N LYS A 423 25.64 9.73 -28.85
CA LYS A 423 26.49 10.92 -28.67
C LYS A 423 26.25 11.90 -29.82
N ASP A 424 26.27 13.20 -29.51
CA ASP A 424 26.13 14.29 -30.48
C ASP A 424 24.78 14.29 -31.25
N THR A 425 23.80 13.51 -30.80
CA THR A 425 22.44 13.47 -31.35
C THR A 425 21.37 13.64 -30.26
N ARG A 426 20.11 13.65 -30.69
CA ARG A 426 18.93 13.50 -29.82
C ARG A 426 18.23 12.16 -30.07
N ASP A 427 18.98 11.19 -30.60
CA ASP A 427 18.49 9.83 -30.81
C ASP A 427 18.75 8.98 -29.55
N PHE A 428 17.84 8.06 -29.30
CA PHE A 428 17.84 7.18 -28.15
C PHE A 428 17.72 5.73 -28.61
N VAL A 429 18.34 4.82 -27.87
CA VAL A 429 18.22 3.37 -28.06
C VAL A 429 17.72 2.75 -26.75
N PRO A 430 16.64 1.96 -26.76
CA PRO A 430 16.18 1.25 -25.57
C PRO A 430 17.30 0.35 -25.00
N ILE A 431 17.49 0.36 -23.68
CA ILE A 431 18.60 -0.38 -23.05
C ILE A 431 18.52 -1.90 -23.25
N GLU A 432 17.31 -2.47 -23.34
CA GLU A 432 17.07 -3.86 -23.68
C GLU A 432 17.58 -4.22 -25.08
N ASP A 433 17.60 -3.28 -26.03
CA ASP A 433 18.18 -3.52 -27.36
C ASP A 433 19.71 -3.60 -27.28
N VAL A 434 20.33 -2.74 -26.46
CA VAL A 434 21.78 -2.79 -26.19
C VAL A 434 22.15 -4.11 -25.52
N ILE A 435 21.38 -4.55 -24.53
CA ILE A 435 21.59 -5.82 -23.84
C ILE A 435 21.31 -7.00 -24.77
N ARG A 436 20.30 -6.92 -25.65
CA ARG A 436 20.01 -7.96 -26.64
C ARG A 436 21.18 -8.14 -27.61
N ALA A 437 21.85 -7.07 -27.99
CA ALA A 437 22.99 -7.11 -28.90
C ALA A 437 24.28 -7.66 -28.27
N TYR A 438 24.58 -7.31 -27.01
CA TYR A 438 25.88 -7.63 -26.39
C TYR A 438 25.81 -8.58 -25.17
N GLY A 439 24.62 -8.86 -24.67
CA GLY A 439 24.38 -9.70 -23.48
C GLY A 439 24.88 -11.14 -23.60
N GLY A 440 25.16 -11.61 -24.82
CA GLY A 440 25.86 -12.89 -25.05
C GLY A 440 27.19 -13.02 -24.31
N ALA A 441 27.87 -11.90 -24.06
CA ALA A 441 29.12 -11.88 -23.30
C ALA A 441 28.99 -12.42 -21.86
N LEU A 442 27.78 -12.42 -21.29
CA LEU A 442 27.49 -12.95 -19.95
C LEU A 442 27.53 -14.48 -19.90
N TYR A 443 27.39 -15.17 -21.04
CA TYR A 443 27.20 -16.62 -21.12
C TYR A 443 28.36 -17.32 -21.83
N ARG A 444 29.53 -17.34 -21.19
CA ARG A 444 30.73 -17.98 -21.76
C ARG A 444 30.52 -19.47 -22.03
N GLY A 445 30.82 -19.91 -23.26
CA GLY A 445 30.72 -21.31 -23.67
C GLY A 445 29.29 -21.80 -23.89
N ARG A 446 28.30 -20.91 -23.88
CA ARG A 446 26.90 -21.22 -24.18
C ARG A 446 26.39 -20.35 -25.33
N THR A 447 25.30 -20.79 -25.96
CA THR A 447 24.68 -20.06 -27.08
C THR A 447 23.42 -19.36 -26.59
N VAL A 448 23.35 -18.04 -26.71
CA VAL A 448 22.11 -17.29 -26.44
C VAL A 448 21.20 -17.41 -27.66
N LEU A 449 19.97 -17.89 -27.43
CA LEU A 449 18.96 -18.09 -28.48
C LEU A 449 18.00 -16.91 -28.60
N GLY A 450 17.74 -16.21 -27.50
CA GLY A 450 16.83 -15.08 -27.45
C GLY A 450 16.91 -14.34 -26.12
N ILE A 451 16.63 -13.04 -26.17
CA ILE A 451 16.54 -12.13 -25.01
C ILE A 451 15.24 -11.34 -25.19
N HIS A 452 14.32 -11.50 -24.25
CA HIS A 452 12.96 -10.97 -24.34
C HIS A 452 12.58 -10.13 -23.13
N ALA A 453 12.09 -8.91 -23.35
CA ALA A 453 11.72 -8.02 -22.26
C ALA A 453 10.37 -8.39 -21.63
N PHE A 454 10.32 -8.28 -20.31
CA PHE A 454 9.11 -8.40 -19.51
C PHE A 454 9.18 -7.54 -18.26
N ARG A 455 8.03 -7.31 -17.63
CA ARG A 455 7.91 -6.55 -16.38
C ARG A 455 6.81 -7.15 -15.53
N LEU A 456 7.05 -7.22 -14.22
CA LEU A 456 6.07 -7.69 -13.26
C LEU A 456 5.44 -6.51 -12.52
N THR A 457 4.19 -6.67 -12.11
CA THR A 457 3.56 -5.80 -11.12
C THR A 457 3.04 -6.69 -9.99
N ARG A 458 3.40 -6.34 -8.77
CA ARG A 458 3.04 -7.04 -7.53
C ARG A 458 1.99 -6.26 -6.75
N SER A 459 1.22 -6.95 -5.92
CA SER A 459 0.25 -6.32 -5.03
C SER A 459 0.97 -5.40 -4.05
N GLY A 460 0.55 -4.13 -3.99
CA GLY A 460 1.02 -3.17 -3.00
C GLY A 460 0.13 -3.09 -1.77
N GLU A 461 -0.88 -3.96 -1.65
CA GLU A 461 -1.81 -3.95 -0.53
C GLU A 461 -1.21 -4.60 0.70
N VAL A 462 -1.00 -3.78 1.72
CA VAL A 462 -0.50 -4.18 3.03
C VAL A 462 -1.60 -3.97 4.06
N GLN A 463 -1.90 -5.00 4.84
CA GLN A 463 -2.80 -4.90 6.00
C GLN A 463 -1.96 -4.79 7.27
N PHE A 464 -2.08 -3.67 7.98
CA PHE A 464 -1.36 -3.47 9.25
C PHE A 464 -2.21 -3.98 10.41
N GLU A 465 -1.66 -4.89 11.23
CA GLU A 465 -2.27 -5.29 12.49
C GLU A 465 -1.98 -4.23 13.57
N GLU A 466 -2.79 -3.18 13.57
CA GLU A 466 -2.59 -1.98 14.40
C GLU A 466 -2.89 -2.19 15.90
N GLN A 467 -3.75 -3.15 16.25
CA GLN A 467 -4.33 -3.25 17.59
C GLN A 467 -3.48 -4.06 18.59
N THR A 468 -2.54 -4.87 18.11
CA THR A 468 -1.73 -5.80 18.91
C THR A 468 -0.30 -5.34 19.10
N ALA A 469 0.13 -4.28 18.40
CA ALA A 469 1.52 -3.85 18.37
C ALA A 469 1.86 -2.80 19.43
N ALA A 470 2.98 -3.01 20.15
CA ALA A 470 3.51 -2.03 21.10
C ALA A 470 4.11 -0.80 20.41
N ASN A 471 4.66 -0.95 19.20
CA ASN A 471 5.21 0.12 18.38
C ASN A 471 4.67 0.03 16.95
N PHE A 472 3.77 0.94 16.60
CA PHE A 472 3.15 0.97 15.26
C PHE A 472 4.17 1.26 14.15
N LEU A 473 5.21 2.06 14.42
CA LEU A 473 6.25 2.38 13.44
C LEU A 473 7.02 1.12 13.00
N GLU A 474 7.33 0.22 13.93
CA GLU A 474 8.03 -1.04 13.65
C GLU A 474 7.20 -1.98 12.78
N VAL A 475 5.88 -2.07 13.03
CA VAL A 475 4.96 -2.85 12.19
C VAL A 475 4.93 -2.30 10.77
N VAL A 476 4.82 -0.98 10.61
CA VAL A 476 4.84 -0.36 9.28
C VAL A 476 6.17 -0.63 8.58
N GLU A 477 7.30 -0.54 9.29
CA GLU A 477 8.61 -0.86 8.73
C GLU A 477 8.74 -2.31 8.26
N GLU A 478 8.25 -3.27 9.04
CA GLU A 478 8.29 -4.69 8.66
C GLU A 478 7.45 -4.95 7.41
N GLU A 479 6.24 -4.40 7.38
CA GLU A 479 5.33 -4.53 6.25
C GLU A 479 5.85 -3.86 4.97
N VAL A 480 6.46 -2.67 5.08
CA VAL A 480 7.12 -2.00 3.96
C VAL A 480 8.27 -2.86 3.40
N ARG A 481 9.03 -3.54 4.27
CA ARG A 481 10.07 -4.49 3.84
C ARG A 481 9.51 -5.74 3.17
N ARG A 482 8.27 -6.15 3.50
CA ARG A 482 7.59 -7.29 2.86
C ARG A 482 6.94 -6.94 1.53
N ARG A 483 6.56 -5.68 1.30
CA ARG A 483 5.86 -5.21 0.08
C ARG A 483 6.48 -5.68 -1.25
N PRO A 484 7.82 -5.67 -1.46
CA PRO A 484 8.41 -6.16 -2.70
C PRO A 484 8.11 -7.63 -3.01
N PHE A 485 7.72 -8.41 -2.00
CA PHE A 485 7.37 -9.82 -2.11
C PHE A 485 5.86 -10.07 -2.24
N GLY A 486 5.05 -9.03 -2.45
CA GLY A 486 3.62 -9.19 -2.71
C GLY A 486 3.34 -10.05 -3.95
N ALA A 487 2.15 -10.67 -3.99
CA ALA A 487 1.78 -11.56 -5.09
C ALA A 487 1.78 -10.86 -6.45
N ILE A 488 2.14 -11.57 -7.53
CA ILE A 488 2.13 -11.05 -8.91
C ILE A 488 0.69 -10.89 -9.38
N ILE A 489 0.35 -9.68 -9.83
CA ILE A 489 -1.00 -9.34 -10.28
C ILE A 489 -1.08 -8.98 -11.76
N ARG A 490 0.05 -8.66 -12.39
CA ARG A 490 0.18 -8.35 -13.83
C ARG A 490 1.56 -8.75 -14.33
N VAL A 491 1.61 -9.29 -15.54
CA VAL A 491 2.84 -9.58 -16.29
C VAL A 491 2.75 -8.89 -17.65
N GLU A 492 3.66 -7.97 -17.91
CA GLU A 492 3.80 -7.32 -19.22
C GLU A 492 4.93 -8.02 -20.00
N VAL A 493 4.67 -8.34 -21.27
CA VAL A 493 5.65 -9.02 -22.15
C VAL A 493 5.69 -8.35 -23.51
N GLU A 494 6.88 -8.26 -24.10
CA GLU A 494 7.00 -7.81 -25.49
C GLU A 494 6.32 -8.78 -26.45
N ARG A 495 5.66 -8.28 -27.51
CA ARG A 495 5.03 -9.11 -28.56
C ARG A 495 5.99 -10.11 -29.23
N GLY A 496 7.29 -9.83 -29.23
CA GLY A 496 8.31 -10.69 -29.85
C GLY A 496 8.68 -11.94 -29.04
N MET A 497 8.14 -12.13 -27.84
CA MET A 497 8.47 -13.28 -26.99
C MET A 497 7.85 -14.58 -27.53
N PRO A 498 8.64 -15.64 -27.82
CA PRO A 498 8.10 -16.92 -28.24
C PRO A 498 7.20 -17.55 -27.18
N GLU A 499 6.11 -18.18 -27.60
CA GLU A 499 5.13 -18.82 -26.71
C GLU A 499 5.78 -19.86 -25.78
N SER A 500 6.77 -20.61 -26.27
CA SER A 500 7.54 -21.56 -25.46
C SER A 500 8.33 -20.92 -24.33
N VAL A 501 8.86 -19.71 -24.54
CA VAL A 501 9.59 -18.95 -23.51
C VAL A 501 8.62 -18.38 -22.49
N LEU A 502 7.49 -17.85 -22.96
CA LEU A 502 6.42 -17.33 -22.12
C LEU A 502 5.84 -18.43 -21.23
N ASP A 503 5.58 -19.62 -21.77
CA ASP A 503 5.05 -20.75 -21.00
C ASP A 503 5.99 -21.20 -19.89
N VAL A 504 7.30 -21.27 -20.16
CA VAL A 504 8.31 -21.59 -19.13
C VAL A 504 8.35 -20.49 -18.07
N LEU A 505 8.39 -19.22 -18.48
CA LEU A 505 8.39 -18.09 -17.56
C LEU A 505 7.15 -18.11 -16.66
N LEU A 506 5.95 -18.20 -17.25
CA LEU A 506 4.69 -18.24 -16.50
C LEU A 506 4.55 -19.48 -15.63
N GLY A 507 5.01 -20.64 -16.12
CA GLY A 507 5.08 -21.86 -15.35
C GLY A 507 5.88 -21.65 -14.06
N GLU A 508 7.08 -21.12 -14.18
CA GLU A 508 7.99 -20.90 -13.05
C GLU A 508 7.49 -19.80 -12.10
N LEU A 509 6.95 -18.70 -12.63
CA LEU A 509 6.29 -17.66 -11.83
C LEU A 509 5.13 -18.25 -11.02
N ARG A 510 4.27 -19.07 -11.63
CA ARG A 510 3.16 -19.75 -10.92
C ARG A 510 3.64 -20.67 -9.81
N HIS A 511 4.75 -21.39 -10.00
CA HIS A 511 5.32 -22.22 -8.95
C HIS A 511 5.80 -21.34 -7.78
N SER A 512 6.47 -20.22 -8.04
CA SER A 512 6.94 -19.30 -7.01
C SER A 512 5.80 -18.67 -6.18
N GLU A 513 4.64 -18.43 -6.80
CA GLU A 513 3.48 -17.75 -6.19
C GLU A 513 2.57 -18.69 -5.39
N THR A 514 2.78 -20.02 -5.43
CA THR A 514 1.94 -20.99 -4.69
C THR A 514 1.96 -20.81 -3.16
N GLN A 515 2.79 -19.91 -2.64
CA GLN A 515 2.89 -19.60 -1.21
C GLN A 515 1.95 -18.46 -0.75
N ASP A 516 1.51 -17.56 -1.64
CA ASP A 516 0.82 -16.30 -1.27
C ASP A 516 -0.64 -16.16 -1.75
N GLY A 517 -1.30 -17.28 -2.11
CA GLY A 517 -2.76 -17.36 -2.18
C GLY A 517 -3.46 -16.70 -3.38
N LEU A 518 -2.73 -16.06 -4.30
CA LEU A 518 -3.28 -15.49 -5.55
C LEU A 518 -2.75 -16.21 -6.79
N PRO A 519 -3.55 -17.04 -7.48
CA PRO A 519 -3.09 -17.70 -8.69
C PRO A 519 -2.94 -16.71 -9.85
N LEU A 520 -1.80 -16.80 -10.56
CA LEU A 520 -1.56 -16.04 -11.78
C LEU A 520 -2.35 -16.62 -12.96
N GLU A 521 -3.33 -15.87 -13.46
CA GLU A 521 -4.24 -16.28 -14.52
C GLU A 521 -3.80 -15.78 -15.91
N ALA A 522 -4.30 -16.38 -16.98
CA ALA A 522 -4.03 -15.91 -18.34
C ALA A 522 -4.49 -14.46 -18.58
N GLY A 523 -5.53 -14.02 -17.87
CA GLY A 523 -6.05 -12.66 -17.95
C GLY A 523 -5.08 -11.58 -17.46
N ASP A 524 -4.03 -11.98 -16.73
CA ASP A 524 -3.03 -11.11 -16.10
C ASP A 524 -1.81 -10.84 -16.98
N VAL A 525 -1.72 -11.53 -18.12
CA VAL A 525 -0.66 -11.37 -19.09
C VAL A 525 -1.09 -10.35 -20.14
N PHE A 526 -0.25 -9.32 -20.30
CA PHE A 526 -0.44 -8.21 -21.21
C PHE A 526 0.73 -8.18 -22.19
N GLU A 527 0.45 -8.61 -23.41
CA GLU A 527 1.38 -8.46 -24.53
C GLU A 527 1.33 -7.02 -25.06
N VAL A 528 2.50 -6.41 -25.25
CA VAL A 528 2.61 -5.00 -25.64
C VAL A 528 3.33 -4.80 -26.98
N ASP A 529 2.89 -3.76 -27.70
CA ASP A 529 3.30 -3.40 -29.06
C ASP A 529 4.42 -2.34 -29.07
N GLY A 530 5.53 -2.62 -28.39
CA GLY A 530 6.65 -1.68 -28.22
C GLY A 530 7.54 -2.06 -27.04
N PRO A 531 8.42 -1.15 -26.59
CA PRO A 531 9.19 -1.37 -25.37
C PRO A 531 8.24 -1.51 -24.16
N VAL A 532 8.50 -2.51 -23.31
CA VAL A 532 7.77 -2.62 -22.03
C VAL A 532 8.10 -1.42 -21.15
N ASP A 533 7.15 -1.02 -20.31
CA ASP A 533 7.26 0.17 -19.45
C ASP A 533 7.42 1.50 -20.21
N LEU A 534 6.31 1.99 -20.74
CA LEU A 534 6.25 3.36 -21.29
C LEU A 534 6.29 4.44 -20.18
N GLY A 535 6.33 4.07 -18.89
CA GLY A 535 6.57 5.01 -17.78
C GLY A 535 7.91 5.72 -17.92
N ALA A 536 8.91 5.01 -18.44
CA ALA A 536 10.23 5.54 -18.66
C ALA A 536 10.34 6.58 -19.80
N LEU A 537 9.26 6.84 -20.56
CA LEU A 537 9.22 7.97 -21.51
C LEU A 537 9.39 9.33 -20.81
N ALA A 538 9.23 9.38 -19.47
CA ALA A 538 9.59 10.53 -18.65
C ALA A 538 11.04 11.00 -18.92
N GLU A 539 12.00 10.09 -19.11
CA GLU A 539 13.40 10.43 -19.41
C GLU A 539 13.55 11.25 -20.71
N ILE A 540 12.80 10.88 -21.75
CA ILE A 540 12.83 11.59 -23.05
C ILE A 540 12.03 12.90 -22.94
N ALA A 541 10.97 12.88 -22.15
CA ALA A 541 10.13 14.05 -21.95
C ALA A 541 10.81 15.16 -21.15
N GLU A 542 11.94 14.89 -20.49
CA GLU A 542 12.78 15.89 -19.80
C GLU A 542 13.77 16.61 -20.72
N LEU A 543 13.76 16.32 -22.03
CA LEU A 543 14.58 17.05 -23.00
C LEU A 543 14.31 18.57 -22.94
N GLU A 544 15.38 19.35 -22.82
CA GLU A 544 15.32 20.81 -22.81
C GLU A 544 15.19 21.36 -24.24
N ILE A 545 14.02 21.20 -24.84
CA ILE A 545 13.67 21.78 -26.15
C ILE A 545 12.43 22.66 -25.94
N PRO A 546 12.61 23.95 -25.59
CA PRO A 546 11.52 24.83 -25.17
C PRO A 546 10.36 24.92 -26.16
N GLU A 547 10.63 24.81 -27.46
CA GLU A 547 9.61 24.88 -28.52
C GLU A 547 8.68 23.66 -28.54
N LEU A 548 9.05 22.57 -27.87
CA LEU A 548 8.29 21.31 -27.82
C LEU A 548 7.58 21.09 -26.48
N ASP A 549 7.63 22.06 -25.57
CA ASP A 549 7.06 21.96 -24.23
C ASP A 549 6.14 23.15 -23.89
N TYR A 550 5.46 23.07 -22.75
CA TYR A 550 4.76 24.21 -22.18
C TYR A 550 5.74 25.34 -21.87
N PRO A 551 5.37 26.60 -22.16
CA PRO A 551 6.20 27.75 -21.80
C PRO A 551 6.52 27.74 -20.30
N PRO A 552 7.78 27.97 -19.88
CA PRO A 552 8.10 28.11 -18.47
C PRO A 552 7.28 29.26 -17.88
N PHE A 553 6.84 29.11 -16.63
CA PHE A 553 6.15 30.17 -15.91
C PHE A 553 6.81 30.37 -14.55
N ALA A 554 6.81 31.61 -14.07
CA ALA A 554 7.24 31.94 -12.72
C ALA A 554 5.98 32.22 -11.87
N PRO A 555 5.81 31.52 -10.73
CA PRO A 555 4.71 31.83 -9.81
C PRO A 555 4.78 33.28 -9.33
N VAL A 556 3.61 33.88 -9.17
CA VAL A 556 3.46 35.23 -8.63
C VAL A 556 3.80 35.25 -7.14
N VAL A 557 4.39 36.34 -6.66
CA VAL A 557 4.62 36.56 -5.23
C VAL A 557 3.48 37.44 -4.68
N PRO A 558 2.49 36.89 -3.95
CA PRO A 558 1.30 37.63 -3.57
C PRO A 558 1.48 38.47 -2.29
N LEU A 559 2.61 38.33 -1.60
CA LEU A 559 2.90 39.01 -0.34
C LEU A 559 4.17 39.86 -0.47
N ASP A 560 4.16 41.07 0.11
CA ASP A 560 5.36 41.88 0.20
C ASP A 560 6.44 41.16 1.01
N ARG A 561 7.62 40.94 0.39
CA ARG A 561 8.78 40.29 1.01
C ARG A 561 9.39 41.13 2.13
N HIS A 562 9.14 42.43 2.16
CA HIS A 562 9.69 43.34 3.17
C HIS A 562 8.84 43.42 4.44
N ARG A 563 7.58 43.00 4.40
CA ARG A 563 6.68 42.97 5.57
C ARG A 563 6.69 41.60 6.23
N ALA A 564 6.75 41.52 7.56
CA ALA A 564 6.61 40.23 8.24
C ALA A 564 5.22 39.62 7.97
N ILE A 565 5.17 38.31 7.72
CA ILE A 565 3.91 37.65 7.31
C ILE A 565 2.82 37.77 8.39
N PHE A 566 3.19 37.72 9.67
CA PHE A 566 2.24 37.86 10.78
C PHE A 566 1.59 39.25 10.86
N ASP A 567 2.31 40.30 10.48
CA ASP A 567 1.75 41.67 10.45
C ASP A 567 0.69 41.80 9.35
N VAL A 568 0.87 41.08 8.23
CA VAL A 568 -0.15 40.99 7.17
C VAL A 568 -1.37 40.22 7.66
N LEU A 569 -1.16 39.11 8.36
CA LEU A 569 -2.26 38.28 8.89
C LEU A 569 -3.05 38.96 10.00
N ASP A 570 -2.42 39.85 10.77
CA ASP A 570 -3.10 40.71 11.75
C ASP A 570 -4.08 41.70 11.09
N GLU A 571 -3.86 42.05 9.81
CA GLU A 571 -4.70 42.98 9.05
C GLU A 571 -5.82 42.27 8.28
N ARG A 572 -5.52 41.12 7.67
CA ARG A 572 -6.44 40.39 6.79
C ARG A 572 -6.08 38.93 6.60
N ASP A 573 -7.07 38.14 6.22
CA ASP A 573 -6.85 36.78 5.73
C ASP A 573 -6.16 36.79 4.36
N VAL A 574 -5.38 35.74 4.09
CA VAL A 574 -4.69 35.54 2.80
C VAL A 574 -5.09 34.19 2.22
N LEU A 575 -5.69 34.20 1.03
CA LEU A 575 -5.94 33.01 0.23
C LEU A 575 -4.86 32.89 -0.85
N VAL A 576 -4.18 31.75 -0.90
CA VAL A 576 -3.22 31.42 -1.96
C VAL A 576 -3.75 30.32 -2.88
N HIS A 577 -3.36 30.36 -4.15
CA HIS A 577 -3.70 29.41 -5.21
C HIS A 577 -2.43 28.98 -5.94
N HIS A 578 -1.83 27.87 -5.49
CA HIS A 578 -0.72 27.22 -6.16
C HIS A 578 -1.23 26.52 -7.44
N PRO A 579 -0.41 26.37 -8.50
CA PRO A 579 0.98 26.83 -8.62
C PRO A 579 1.09 28.29 -9.10
N TYR A 580 -0.03 28.98 -9.32
CA TYR A 580 -0.07 30.33 -9.89
C TYR A 580 0.59 31.38 -9.00
N GLU A 581 0.46 31.21 -7.67
CA GLU A 581 1.20 31.96 -6.66
C GLU A 581 2.33 31.09 -6.07
N SER A 582 3.38 31.72 -5.57
CA SER A 582 4.56 31.03 -5.03
C SER A 582 4.24 30.36 -3.70
N PHE A 583 4.58 29.07 -3.59
CA PHE A 583 4.54 28.33 -2.32
C PHE A 583 5.66 28.78 -1.38
N GLU A 584 6.83 29.05 -1.94
CA GLU A 584 8.04 29.49 -1.24
C GLU A 584 7.82 30.81 -0.51
N ASP A 585 7.22 31.80 -1.18
CA ASP A 585 6.95 33.13 -0.64
C ASP A 585 5.66 33.24 0.21
N THR A 586 4.93 32.13 0.37
CA THR A 586 3.66 32.10 1.13
C THR A 586 3.67 31.09 2.26
N VAL A 587 3.32 29.83 1.99
CA VAL A 587 3.15 28.78 3.00
C VAL A 587 4.49 28.34 3.59
N GLN A 588 5.52 28.20 2.76
CA GLN A 588 6.86 27.91 3.25
C GLN A 588 7.41 29.09 4.06
N ARG A 589 7.22 30.32 3.57
CA ARG A 589 7.57 31.55 4.28
C ARG A 589 6.89 31.63 5.63
N PHE A 590 5.59 31.32 5.73
CA PHE A 590 4.86 31.27 7.00
C PHE A 590 5.57 30.42 8.06
N LEU A 591 6.05 29.24 7.67
CA LEU A 591 6.76 28.32 8.57
C LEU A 591 8.21 28.75 8.83
N SER A 592 8.88 29.34 7.84
CA SER A 592 10.25 29.85 8.00
C SER A 592 10.28 31.07 8.91
N ASP A 593 9.43 32.06 8.66
CA ASP A 593 9.30 33.26 9.50
C ASP A 593 8.90 32.84 10.93
N ALA A 594 8.01 31.85 11.09
CA ALA A 594 7.68 31.31 12.41
C ALA A 594 8.88 30.67 13.13
N ALA A 595 9.75 29.99 12.40
CA ALA A 595 10.94 29.35 12.97
C ALA A 595 11.98 30.37 13.44
N ASP A 596 12.10 31.48 12.73
CA ASP A 596 13.14 32.49 12.95
C ASP A 596 12.68 33.65 13.88
N ASP A 597 11.36 33.86 14.06
CA ASP A 597 10.79 34.88 14.95
C ASP A 597 10.99 34.54 16.45
N PRO A 598 11.61 35.43 17.27
CA PRO A 598 11.82 35.20 18.70
C PRO A 598 10.53 35.21 19.55
N ASP A 599 9.46 35.84 19.07
CA ASP A 599 8.18 35.92 19.78
C ASP A 599 7.30 34.69 19.56
N VAL A 600 7.65 33.81 18.60
CA VAL A 600 6.92 32.55 18.39
C VAL A 600 7.28 31.55 19.48
N VAL A 601 6.25 31.02 20.15
CA VAL A 601 6.39 30.07 21.26
C VAL A 601 6.11 28.64 20.86
N THR A 602 5.19 28.41 19.91
CA THR A 602 4.73 27.07 19.54
C THR A 602 4.44 26.97 18.05
N ILE A 603 4.83 25.85 17.43
CA ILE A 603 4.47 25.48 16.06
C ILE A 603 3.88 24.07 16.08
N LYS A 604 2.65 23.91 15.56
CA LYS A 604 2.00 22.60 15.36
C LYS A 604 1.66 22.40 13.90
N LEU A 605 1.97 21.24 13.31
CA LEU A 605 1.68 20.98 11.89
C LEU A 605 1.49 19.50 11.58
N THR A 606 0.72 19.21 10.52
CA THR A 606 0.54 17.87 9.95
C THR A 606 1.43 17.67 8.71
N LEU A 607 2.22 16.59 8.66
CA LEU A 607 2.99 16.14 7.50
C LEU A 607 2.42 14.84 6.94
N TYR A 608 1.86 14.92 5.73
CA TYR A 608 1.32 13.74 5.03
C TYR A 608 2.34 13.13 4.05
N ARG A 609 3.13 13.97 3.38
CA ARG A 609 4.19 13.62 2.42
C ARG A 609 5.25 14.71 2.42
N THR A 610 6.51 14.34 2.62
CA THR A 610 7.65 15.26 2.51
C THR A 610 8.65 14.71 1.51
N GLY A 611 8.95 15.48 0.47
CA GLY A 611 10.00 15.13 -0.49
C GLY A 611 11.38 15.01 0.17
N GLY A 612 12.36 14.48 -0.55
CA GLY A 612 13.66 14.08 0.01
C GLY A 612 14.44 15.19 0.74
N ARG A 613 14.46 16.43 0.24
CA ARG A 613 15.02 17.59 0.98
C ARG A 613 13.91 18.62 1.17
N SER A 614 13.34 18.68 2.37
CA SER A 614 12.19 19.53 2.67
C SER A 614 12.61 20.79 3.43
N PRO A 615 12.53 22.00 2.82
CA PRO A 615 12.78 23.26 3.53
C PRO A 615 11.88 23.47 4.74
N VAL A 616 10.65 22.92 4.69
CA VAL A 616 9.71 22.93 5.80
C VAL A 616 10.26 22.14 6.99
N VAL A 617 10.80 20.94 6.77
CA VAL A 617 11.42 20.15 7.85
C VAL A 617 12.62 20.88 8.43
N GLU A 618 13.44 21.51 7.60
CA GLU A 618 14.58 22.29 8.08
C GLU A 618 14.15 23.52 8.90
N ALA A 619 13.07 24.20 8.53
CA ALA A 619 12.49 25.27 9.35
C ALA A 619 12.03 24.76 10.73
N LEU A 620 11.35 23.62 10.78
CA LEU A 620 10.89 23.02 12.04
C LEU A 620 12.07 22.63 12.95
N LYS A 621 13.16 22.10 12.38
CA LYS A 621 14.40 21.80 13.13
C LYS A 621 15.03 23.07 13.70
N ARG A 622 15.10 24.16 12.93
CA ARG A 622 15.58 25.46 13.44
C ARG A 622 14.72 25.99 14.56
N ALA A 623 13.39 25.89 14.43
CA ALA A 623 12.45 26.31 15.47
C ALA A 623 12.68 25.56 16.79
N ALA A 624 12.82 24.23 16.72
CA ALA A 624 13.11 23.40 17.90
C ALA A 624 14.47 23.74 18.52
N ALA A 625 15.51 23.93 17.70
CA ALA A 625 16.83 24.35 18.15
C ALA A 625 16.82 25.74 18.82
N ALA A 626 15.90 26.63 18.41
CA ALA A 626 15.67 27.93 19.04
C ALA A 626 14.82 27.86 20.33
N GLY A 627 14.49 26.66 20.82
CA GLY A 627 13.75 26.45 22.06
C GLY A 627 12.23 26.59 21.94
N LYS A 628 11.68 26.65 20.73
CA LYS A 628 10.23 26.70 20.48
C LYS A 628 9.62 25.31 20.68
N GLU A 629 8.37 25.26 21.18
CA GLU A 629 7.65 23.99 21.27
C GLU A 629 7.14 23.58 19.88
N VAL A 630 7.71 22.53 19.30
CA VAL A 630 7.32 22.06 17.96
C VAL A 630 6.67 20.69 18.07
N SER A 631 5.44 20.57 17.57
CA SER A 631 4.70 19.29 17.46
C SER A 631 4.34 18.98 16.02
N VAL A 632 4.67 17.79 15.55
CA VAL A 632 4.45 17.37 14.16
C VAL A 632 3.72 16.05 14.11
N PHE A 633 2.59 16.02 13.40
CA PHE A 633 1.86 14.81 13.12
C PHE A 633 2.28 14.23 11.77
N VAL A 634 2.97 13.09 11.75
CA VAL A 634 3.48 12.44 10.53
C VAL A 634 2.58 11.25 10.16
N GLU A 635 1.98 11.29 8.97
CA GLU A 635 1.19 10.16 8.47
C GLU A 635 2.08 9.08 7.86
N ILE A 636 2.42 8.06 8.63
CA ILE A 636 3.30 6.98 8.17
C ILE A 636 2.60 5.95 7.27
N LYS A 637 1.25 5.91 7.21
CA LYS A 637 0.48 5.01 6.32
C LYS A 637 0.24 5.64 4.94
N ALA A 638 0.95 6.71 4.57
CA ALA A 638 0.86 7.32 3.26
C ALA A 638 1.41 6.35 2.20
N ARG A 639 0.54 5.93 1.27
CA ARG A 639 0.87 4.87 0.30
C ARG A 639 2.02 5.28 -0.60
N PHE A 640 3.01 4.39 -0.70
CA PHE A 640 4.25 4.51 -1.47
C PHE A 640 5.23 5.57 -0.95
N ASP A 641 4.91 6.25 0.15
CA ASP A 641 5.77 7.24 0.80
C ASP A 641 6.22 6.78 2.19
N GLU A 642 5.89 5.55 2.58
CA GLU A 642 6.07 5.06 3.95
C GLU A 642 7.53 5.14 4.40
N GLU A 643 8.49 4.65 3.58
CA GLU A 643 9.93 4.73 3.91
C GLU A 643 10.40 6.17 4.16
N THR A 644 9.98 7.09 3.30
CA THR A 644 10.35 8.50 3.41
C THR A 644 9.74 9.14 4.66
N ASN A 645 8.48 8.84 4.96
CA ASN A 645 7.80 9.35 6.15
C ASN A 645 8.37 8.75 7.45
N ILE A 646 8.77 7.47 7.45
CA ILE A 646 9.49 6.82 8.55
C ILE A 646 10.84 7.49 8.79
N PHE A 647 11.60 7.75 7.72
CA PHE A 647 12.86 8.48 7.80
C PHE A 647 12.66 9.86 8.43
N TRP A 648 11.67 10.63 7.95
CA TRP A 648 11.39 11.96 8.48
C TRP A 648 10.92 11.96 9.92
N ALA A 649 10.06 11.02 10.32
CA ALA A 649 9.62 10.88 11.70
C ALA A 649 10.83 10.73 12.64
N LYS A 650 11.75 9.82 12.31
CA LYS A 650 13.00 9.62 13.07
C LYS A 650 13.90 10.86 13.08
N GLN A 651 13.98 11.61 11.99
CA GLN A 651 14.79 12.83 11.91
C GLN A 651 14.21 13.97 12.75
N LEU A 652 12.89 14.12 12.78
CA LEU A 652 12.20 15.13 13.58
C LEU A 652 12.36 14.82 15.08
N GLU A 653 12.15 13.57 15.50
CA GLU A 653 12.36 13.13 16.88
C GLU A 653 13.79 13.40 17.37
N ARG A 654 14.80 13.07 16.55
CA ARG A 654 16.21 13.35 16.86
C ARG A 654 16.52 14.85 17.03
N ALA A 655 15.73 15.72 16.40
CA ALA A 655 15.86 17.17 16.52
C ALA A 655 15.10 17.74 17.74
N GLY A 656 14.53 16.90 18.60
CA GLY A 656 13.78 17.32 19.78
C GLY A 656 12.33 17.75 19.48
N ILE A 657 11.83 17.46 18.29
CA ILE A 657 10.45 17.77 17.88
C ILE A 657 9.51 16.67 18.38
N HIS A 658 8.41 17.04 19.02
CA HIS A 658 7.39 16.09 19.44
C HIS A 658 6.65 15.53 18.22
N THR A 659 7.02 14.30 17.82
CA THR A 659 6.53 13.67 16.60
C THR A 659 5.48 12.62 16.94
N ILE A 660 4.32 12.69 16.28
CA ILE A 660 3.22 11.74 16.43
C ILE A 660 3.02 10.99 15.11
N THR A 661 3.14 9.66 15.12
CA THR A 661 3.15 8.83 13.91
C THR A 661 1.79 8.20 13.59
N GLY A 662 0.73 9.01 13.55
CA GLY A 662 -0.62 8.55 13.21
C GLY A 662 -1.51 8.20 14.40
N LEU A 663 -2.82 8.15 14.17
CA LEU A 663 -3.80 7.56 15.10
C LEU A 663 -3.96 6.09 14.74
N VAL A 664 -4.08 5.22 15.76
CA VAL A 664 -4.08 3.76 15.58
C VAL A 664 -5.01 3.35 14.45
N ALA A 665 -6.23 3.91 14.33
CA ALA A 665 -7.23 3.50 13.32
C ALA A 665 -7.52 4.52 12.18
N LEU A 666 -6.88 5.69 12.14
CA LEU A 666 -7.21 6.75 11.16
C LEU A 666 -5.97 7.24 10.43
N LYS A 667 -6.13 7.61 9.15
CA LYS A 667 -5.10 8.36 8.42
C LYS A 667 -5.36 9.86 8.55
N THR A 668 -4.36 10.63 8.94
CA THR A 668 -4.43 12.08 8.95
C THR A 668 -4.06 12.62 7.59
N HIS A 669 -5.04 13.21 6.91
CA HIS A 669 -4.88 13.80 5.58
C HIS A 669 -5.19 15.30 5.57
N ALA A 670 -5.47 15.90 6.73
CA ALA A 670 -5.50 17.34 6.90
C ALA A 670 -4.13 17.97 6.58
N LYS A 671 -4.12 19.18 6.03
CA LYS A 671 -2.91 19.99 5.81
C LYS A 671 -3.06 21.30 6.54
N VAL A 672 -2.73 21.23 7.81
CA VAL A 672 -2.95 22.32 8.74
C VAL A 672 -1.67 22.66 9.49
N ALA A 673 -1.48 23.94 9.77
CA ALA A 673 -0.41 24.43 10.61
C ALA A 673 -0.96 25.51 11.55
N LEU A 674 -0.45 25.54 12.76
CA LEU A 674 -0.80 26.50 13.81
C LEU A 674 0.50 27.07 14.38
N VAL A 675 0.61 28.39 14.38
CA VAL A 675 1.71 29.13 15.00
C VAL A 675 1.13 29.97 16.13
N VAL A 676 1.74 29.88 17.31
CA VAL A 676 1.39 30.70 18.46
C VAL A 676 2.53 31.68 18.71
N ARG A 677 2.22 32.98 18.67
CA ARG A 677 3.18 34.08 18.80
C ARG A 677 2.78 35.02 19.93
N ARG A 678 3.76 35.50 20.69
CA ARG A 678 3.57 36.53 21.72
C ARG A 678 3.35 37.89 21.06
N ARG A 679 2.35 38.63 21.55
CA ARG A 679 2.08 40.01 21.17
C ARG A 679 1.86 40.83 22.44
N GLY A 680 2.92 41.48 22.90
CA GLY A 680 2.94 42.10 24.24
C GLY A 680 2.70 41.04 25.32
N GLU A 681 1.64 41.21 26.11
CA GLU A 681 1.27 40.26 27.17
C GLU A 681 0.33 39.14 26.71
N ARG A 682 -0.14 39.14 25.45
CA ARG A 682 -1.10 38.16 24.93
C ARG A 682 -0.44 37.17 23.99
N LEU A 683 -1.07 36.00 23.84
CA LEU A 683 -0.73 35.03 22.80
C LEU A 683 -1.74 35.16 21.67
N GLN A 684 -1.24 35.30 20.45
CA GLN A 684 -2.01 35.31 19.20
C GLN A 684 -1.74 34.02 18.45
N ARG A 685 -2.78 33.51 17.78
CA ARG A 685 -2.72 32.28 16.98
C ARG A 685 -2.86 32.63 15.51
N TYR A 686 -2.05 31.98 14.68
CA TYR A 686 -2.09 32.06 13.23
C TYR A 686 -2.22 30.66 12.68
N ALA A 687 -3.14 30.47 11.73
CA ALA A 687 -3.45 29.18 11.16
C ALA A 687 -3.21 29.17 9.66
N HIS A 688 -2.75 28.03 9.15
CA HIS A 688 -2.81 27.66 7.75
C HIS A 688 -3.73 26.44 7.59
N ILE A 689 -4.67 26.49 6.65
CA ILE A 689 -5.50 25.36 6.25
C ILE A 689 -5.43 25.23 4.73
N GLY A 690 -4.86 24.12 4.24
CA GLY A 690 -4.63 23.88 2.83
C GLY A 690 -5.37 22.67 2.26
N THR A 691 -5.54 22.67 0.94
CA THR A 691 -6.00 21.51 0.16
C THR A 691 -4.84 20.59 -0.22
N GLY A 692 -3.61 21.15 -0.31
CA GLY A 692 -2.37 20.51 -0.76
C GLY A 692 -1.36 20.23 0.36
N ASN A 693 -0.38 19.37 0.08
CA ASN A 693 0.71 19.00 1.01
C ASN A 693 1.75 20.12 1.16
N TYR A 694 2.52 20.07 2.27
CA TYR A 694 3.69 20.92 2.48
C TYR A 694 4.93 20.42 1.69
N ASN A 695 4.81 20.36 0.36
CA ASN A 695 5.87 19.91 -0.54
C ASN A 695 5.98 20.85 -1.74
N ALA A 696 7.11 21.58 -1.80
CA ALA A 696 7.38 22.57 -2.84
C ALA A 696 7.35 21.96 -4.25
N ALA A 697 7.93 20.76 -4.45
CA ALA A 697 7.95 20.12 -5.77
C ALA A 697 6.53 19.85 -6.30
N THR A 698 5.62 19.37 -5.44
CA THR A 698 4.22 19.17 -5.85
C THR A 698 3.48 20.50 -6.01
N ALA A 699 3.83 21.53 -5.24
CA ALA A 699 3.19 22.84 -5.34
C ALA A 699 3.42 23.55 -6.68
N HIS A 700 4.40 23.12 -7.49
CA HIS A 700 4.64 23.61 -8.86
C HIS A 700 3.81 22.90 -9.93
N VAL A 701 3.22 21.73 -9.62
CA VAL A 701 2.49 20.91 -10.60
C VAL A 701 1.05 20.57 -10.18
N TYR A 702 0.66 20.85 -8.93
CA TYR A 702 -0.68 20.63 -8.38
C TYR A 702 -1.37 21.98 -8.20
N THR A 703 -2.66 22.06 -8.55
CA THR A 703 -3.46 23.24 -8.20
C THR A 703 -3.99 23.09 -6.78
N ASP A 704 -3.66 24.00 -5.88
CA ASP A 704 -4.03 23.89 -4.47
C ASP A 704 -4.36 25.25 -3.86
N PHE A 705 -5.30 25.27 -2.93
CA PHE A 705 -5.65 26.45 -2.14
C PHE A 705 -5.06 26.36 -0.73
N GLY A 706 -4.66 27.50 -0.19
CA GLY A 706 -4.26 27.64 1.22
C GLY A 706 -4.85 28.91 1.82
N LEU A 707 -5.52 28.79 2.97
CA LEU A 707 -5.98 29.93 3.76
C LEU A 707 -5.00 30.15 4.92
N LEU A 708 -4.37 31.32 4.96
CA LEU A 708 -3.65 31.84 6.12
C LEU A 708 -4.55 32.84 6.84
N THR A 709 -4.74 32.68 8.14
CA THR A 709 -5.69 33.49 8.92
C THR A 709 -5.24 33.65 10.38
N SER A 710 -5.60 34.77 10.99
CA SER A 710 -5.53 34.98 12.44
C SER A 710 -6.91 35.02 13.10
N ASP A 711 -7.96 34.55 12.40
CA ASP A 711 -9.33 34.54 12.93
C ASP A 711 -9.40 33.76 14.25
N PRO A 712 -9.94 34.37 15.32
CA PRO A 712 -9.88 33.79 16.66
C PRO A 712 -10.70 32.50 16.79
N THR A 713 -11.75 32.32 15.99
CA THR A 713 -12.60 31.11 16.06
C THR A 713 -11.96 29.96 15.28
N ILE A 714 -11.51 30.19 14.04
CA ILE A 714 -10.84 29.18 13.22
C ILE A 714 -9.55 28.70 13.90
N SER A 715 -8.75 29.63 14.43
CA SER A 715 -7.50 29.29 15.11
C SER A 715 -7.73 28.58 16.46
N ALA A 716 -8.81 28.88 17.18
CA ALA A 716 -9.19 28.16 18.39
C ALA A 716 -9.66 26.72 18.08
N ASP A 717 -10.50 26.54 17.06
CA ASP A 717 -10.93 25.21 16.60
C ASP A 717 -9.72 24.37 16.17
N LEU A 718 -8.78 24.96 15.41
CA LEU A 718 -7.58 24.26 14.99
C LEU A 718 -6.69 23.88 16.17
N GLN A 719 -6.57 24.74 17.18
CA GLN A 719 -5.86 24.39 18.42
C GLN A 719 -6.53 23.24 19.16
N ALA A 720 -7.86 23.26 19.27
CA ALA A 720 -8.62 22.17 19.88
C ALA A 720 -8.38 20.85 19.14
N LEU A 721 -8.41 20.87 17.80
CA LEU A 721 -8.10 19.71 16.98
C LEU A 721 -6.68 19.18 17.26
N PHE A 722 -5.67 20.04 17.28
CA PHE A 722 -4.31 19.61 17.61
C PHE A 722 -4.23 19.00 19.01
N ASN A 723 -4.92 19.56 20.00
CA ASN A 723 -4.94 19.00 21.35
C ASN A 723 -5.58 17.60 21.37
N GLU A 724 -6.62 17.36 20.58
CA GLU A 724 -7.20 16.01 20.43
C GLU A 724 -6.23 15.05 19.73
N LEU A 725 -5.57 15.49 18.65
CA LEU A 725 -4.61 14.67 17.92
C LEU A 725 -3.36 14.33 18.72
N THR A 726 -2.91 15.23 19.60
CA THR A 726 -1.71 15.02 20.43
C THR A 726 -2.03 14.39 21.78
N GLY A 727 -3.24 14.60 22.31
CA GLY A 727 -3.65 14.21 23.66
C GLY A 727 -4.49 12.94 23.75
N SER A 728 -4.90 12.34 22.62
CA SER A 728 -5.76 11.16 22.56
C SER A 728 -5.36 10.23 21.41
N SER A 729 -5.52 8.92 21.62
CA SER A 729 -5.42 7.91 20.56
C SER A 729 -6.73 7.68 19.79
N ARG A 730 -7.80 8.39 20.17
CA ARG A 730 -9.13 8.28 19.56
C ARG A 730 -9.33 9.31 18.45
N ALA A 731 -10.32 9.05 17.60
CA ALA A 731 -10.76 10.01 16.60
C ALA A 731 -11.18 11.34 17.25
N PRO A 732 -10.94 12.50 16.60
CA PRO A 732 -11.39 13.80 17.10
C PRO A 732 -12.91 13.80 17.27
N ALA A 733 -13.39 14.07 18.48
CA ALA A 733 -14.80 14.03 18.87
C ALA A 733 -15.33 15.38 19.37
N GLY A 734 -14.49 16.40 19.46
CA GLY A 734 -14.90 17.75 19.82
C GLY A 734 -15.90 18.36 18.84
N GLU A 735 -16.75 19.25 19.37
CA GLU A 735 -17.55 20.15 18.56
C GLU A 735 -16.68 21.34 18.15
N PHE A 736 -16.60 21.59 16.85
CA PHE A 736 -15.86 22.71 16.27
C PHE A 736 -16.86 23.78 15.82
N GLN A 737 -16.56 25.04 16.07
CA GLN A 737 -17.51 26.14 15.80
C GLN A 737 -17.60 26.47 14.31
N ARG A 738 -16.48 26.44 13.61
CA ARG A 738 -16.34 26.78 12.18
C ARG A 738 -15.68 25.67 11.37
N LEU A 739 -14.69 24.98 11.91
CA LEU A 739 -14.04 23.89 11.19
C LEU A 739 -14.98 22.70 11.00
N LEU A 740 -14.97 22.11 9.81
CA LEU A 740 -15.59 20.82 9.56
C LEU A 740 -14.49 19.76 9.63
N VAL A 741 -14.59 18.87 10.61
CA VAL A 741 -13.58 17.86 10.89
C VAL A 741 -14.17 16.46 10.66
N ALA A 742 -13.45 15.64 9.89
CA ALA A 742 -13.73 14.22 9.72
C ALA A 742 -12.95 13.40 10.78
N PRO A 743 -13.45 12.23 11.21
CA PRO A 743 -14.62 11.51 10.69
C PRO A 743 -15.95 11.86 11.39
N THR A 744 -15.97 12.82 12.31
CA THR A 744 -17.10 13.00 13.24
C THR A 744 -18.22 13.87 12.71
N PHE A 745 -17.93 15.14 12.38
CA PHE A 745 -19.00 16.11 12.07
C PHE A 745 -19.12 16.42 10.56
N MET A 746 -18.03 16.26 9.80
CA MET A 746 -17.94 16.74 8.41
C MET A 746 -19.03 16.17 7.48
N LEU A 747 -19.25 14.85 7.47
CA LEU A 747 -20.29 14.23 6.61
C LEU A 747 -21.66 14.81 6.90
N ARG A 748 -22.05 14.77 8.18
CA ARG A 748 -23.34 15.29 8.65
C ARG A 748 -23.53 16.73 8.19
N ARG A 749 -22.51 17.57 8.36
CA ARG A 749 -22.60 18.98 7.95
C ARG A 749 -22.79 19.14 6.44
N PHE A 750 -22.08 18.39 5.61
CA PHE A 750 -22.31 18.45 4.16
C PHE A 750 -23.73 18.02 3.78
N LEU A 751 -24.28 16.98 4.41
CA LEU A 751 -25.66 16.56 4.19
C LEU A 751 -26.66 17.65 4.60
N GLU A 752 -26.45 18.32 5.74
CA GLU A 752 -27.26 19.45 6.20
C GLU A 752 -27.19 20.65 5.22
N LEU A 753 -26.00 20.98 4.72
CA LEU A 753 -25.82 22.06 3.73
C LEU A 753 -26.57 21.75 2.43
N ILE A 754 -26.48 20.52 1.92
CA ILE A 754 -27.20 20.08 0.72
C ILE A 754 -28.71 20.10 0.94
N GLU A 755 -29.20 19.57 2.07
CA GLU A 755 -30.64 19.56 2.38
C GLU A 755 -31.18 20.98 2.60
N ARG A 756 -30.38 21.89 3.14
CA ARG A 756 -30.74 23.31 3.25
C ARG A 756 -31.00 23.92 1.88
N GLU A 757 -30.12 23.69 0.89
CA GLU A 757 -30.36 24.14 -0.49
C GLU A 757 -31.64 23.53 -1.08
N ALA A 758 -31.88 22.24 -0.82
CA ALA A 758 -33.12 21.58 -1.24
C ALA A 758 -34.37 22.23 -0.62
N ALA A 759 -34.31 22.59 0.67
CA ALA A 759 -35.38 23.31 1.35
C ALA A 759 -35.60 24.72 0.79
N HIS A 760 -34.52 25.45 0.42
CA HIS A 760 -34.65 26.73 -0.28
C HIS A 760 -35.34 26.58 -1.63
N ALA A 761 -34.98 25.57 -2.42
CA ALA A 761 -35.56 25.31 -3.73
C ALA A 761 -37.04 24.94 -3.64
N ARG A 762 -37.43 24.04 -2.72
CA ARG A 762 -38.85 23.70 -2.44
C ARG A 762 -39.68 24.91 -2.01
N ALA A 763 -39.06 25.85 -1.30
CA ALA A 763 -39.69 27.09 -0.86
C ALA A 763 -39.71 28.20 -1.95
N GLY A 764 -39.27 27.92 -3.18
CA GLY A 764 -39.22 28.90 -4.27
C GLY A 764 -38.13 29.97 -4.12
N ARG A 765 -37.18 29.81 -3.21
CA ARG A 765 -36.05 30.75 -2.98
C ARG A 765 -34.84 30.44 -3.87
N GLY A 766 -34.98 29.49 -4.80
CA GLY A 766 -33.87 28.92 -5.57
C GLY A 766 -32.97 28.01 -4.72
N GLY A 767 -31.92 27.48 -5.33
CA GLY A 767 -30.89 26.69 -4.65
C GLY A 767 -29.74 26.44 -5.62
N HIS A 768 -28.51 26.60 -5.15
CA HIS A 768 -27.32 26.45 -6.00
C HIS A 768 -26.17 25.81 -5.23
N ILE A 769 -25.61 24.75 -5.81
CA ILE A 769 -24.43 24.06 -5.28
C ILE A 769 -23.37 24.05 -6.38
N ARG A 770 -22.19 24.60 -6.07
CA ARG A 770 -21.00 24.52 -6.94
C ARG A 770 -19.86 23.90 -6.15
N VAL A 771 -19.27 22.82 -6.68
CA VAL A 771 -18.27 22.06 -5.92
C VAL A 771 -17.14 21.58 -6.82
N LYS A 772 -15.89 21.81 -6.40
CA LYS A 772 -14.66 21.30 -7.01
C LYS A 772 -14.05 20.22 -6.13
N LEU A 773 -13.77 19.04 -6.70
CA LEU A 773 -13.23 17.86 -6.00
C LEU A 773 -12.28 17.07 -6.88
N ASN A 774 -11.44 16.24 -6.26
CA ASN A 774 -10.73 15.19 -6.99
C ASN A 774 -11.57 13.93 -7.15
N GLY A 775 -12.48 13.67 -6.21
CA GLY A 775 -13.42 12.57 -6.38
C GLY A 775 -14.72 12.68 -5.58
N LEU A 776 -15.77 12.07 -6.13
CA LEU A 776 -17.10 11.93 -5.58
C LEU A 776 -17.52 10.46 -5.71
N ALA A 777 -17.59 9.76 -4.59
CA ALA A 777 -17.97 8.34 -4.53
C ALA A 777 -18.65 7.93 -3.22
N ASP A 778 -19.10 8.91 -2.42
CA ASP A 778 -19.87 8.64 -1.22
C ASP A 778 -21.37 8.52 -1.52
N THR A 779 -21.97 7.37 -1.21
CA THR A 779 -23.36 7.09 -1.55
C THR A 779 -24.34 8.06 -0.87
N GLU A 780 -24.15 8.37 0.41
CA GLU A 780 -25.06 9.27 1.15
C GLU A 780 -25.02 10.70 0.58
N VAL A 781 -23.84 11.18 0.22
CA VAL A 781 -23.69 12.50 -0.44
C VAL A 781 -24.32 12.48 -1.82
N ILE A 782 -24.10 11.44 -2.63
CA ILE A 782 -24.68 11.32 -3.97
C ILE A 782 -26.21 11.29 -3.89
N GLU A 783 -26.79 10.53 -2.98
CA GLU A 783 -28.23 10.49 -2.75
C GLU A 783 -28.78 11.86 -2.31
N ALA A 784 -28.06 12.58 -1.46
CA ALA A 784 -28.44 13.93 -1.06
C ALA A 784 -28.42 14.90 -2.26
N LEU A 785 -27.41 14.82 -3.13
CA LEU A 785 -27.35 15.61 -4.36
C LEU A 785 -28.52 15.27 -5.31
N TYR A 786 -28.88 14.00 -5.45
CA TYR A 786 -30.06 13.59 -6.23
C TYR A 786 -31.36 14.16 -5.64
N ARG A 787 -31.56 14.08 -4.32
CA ARG A 787 -32.72 14.72 -3.65
C ARG A 787 -32.73 16.24 -3.86
N GLY A 788 -31.56 16.88 -3.82
CA GLY A 788 -31.41 18.30 -4.13
C GLY A 788 -31.82 18.63 -5.57
N SER A 789 -31.34 17.86 -6.54
CA SER A 789 -31.72 18.00 -7.95
C SER A 789 -33.23 17.84 -8.15
N GLN A 790 -33.84 16.82 -7.54
CA GLN A 790 -35.30 16.59 -7.58
C GLN A 790 -36.11 17.74 -6.94
N ALA A 791 -35.54 18.42 -5.94
CA ALA A 791 -36.13 19.61 -5.32
C ALA A 791 -35.97 20.89 -6.18
N GLY A 792 -35.22 20.84 -7.29
CA GLY A 792 -34.97 21.98 -8.17
C GLY A 792 -33.67 22.74 -7.90
N VAL A 793 -32.77 22.22 -7.07
CA VAL A 793 -31.44 22.81 -6.84
C VAL A 793 -30.59 22.66 -8.09
N ARG A 794 -29.97 23.75 -8.57
CA ARG A 794 -28.95 23.70 -9.62
C ARG A 794 -27.64 23.20 -9.00
N ILE A 795 -27.06 22.13 -9.54
CA ILE A 795 -25.85 21.49 -9.00
C ILE A 795 -24.80 21.40 -10.11
N GLU A 796 -23.63 22.00 -9.89
CA GLU A 796 -22.52 22.04 -10.84
C GLU A 796 -21.23 21.56 -10.19
N LEU A 797 -20.64 20.51 -10.72
CA LEU A 797 -19.51 19.81 -10.11
C LEU A 797 -18.31 19.83 -11.07
N SER A 798 -17.15 20.26 -10.57
CA SER A 798 -15.84 20.08 -11.21
C SER A 798 -15.15 18.90 -10.53
N VAL A 799 -15.18 17.72 -11.15
CA VAL A 799 -14.61 16.48 -10.57
C VAL A 799 -13.53 15.93 -11.50
N ARG A 800 -12.26 16.06 -11.09
CA ARG A 800 -11.14 15.65 -11.95
C ARG A 800 -11.12 14.15 -12.22
N ALA A 801 -11.09 13.34 -11.16
CA ALA A 801 -10.82 11.90 -11.27
C ALA A 801 -12.10 11.05 -11.15
N ILE A 802 -12.35 10.48 -9.96
CA ILE A 802 -13.43 9.51 -9.73
C ILE A 802 -14.75 10.25 -9.51
N CYS A 803 -15.74 10.02 -10.37
CA CYS A 803 -17.12 10.43 -10.15
C CYS A 803 -18.05 9.22 -10.29
N ALA A 804 -18.64 8.80 -9.17
CA ALA A 804 -19.67 7.75 -9.13
C ALA A 804 -21.09 8.31 -9.36
N LEU A 805 -21.28 9.63 -9.27
CA LEU A 805 -22.55 10.26 -9.60
C LEU A 805 -22.81 10.20 -11.10
N ARG A 806 -24.05 9.96 -11.51
CA ARG A 806 -24.51 9.94 -12.90
C ARG A 806 -25.41 11.16 -13.17
N PRO A 807 -24.94 12.17 -13.94
CA PRO A 807 -25.70 13.38 -14.22
C PRO A 807 -26.74 13.18 -15.33
N GLY A 808 -27.74 14.07 -15.41
CA GLY A 808 -28.69 14.15 -16.52
C GLY A 808 -29.69 12.99 -16.65
N ILE A 809 -29.90 12.20 -15.60
CA ILE A 809 -30.95 11.18 -15.56
C ILE A 809 -32.29 11.86 -15.28
N ARG A 810 -33.26 11.64 -16.16
CA ARG A 810 -34.60 12.20 -16.02
C ARG A 810 -35.28 11.83 -14.71
N GLY A 811 -35.78 12.82 -13.99
CA GLY A 811 -36.45 12.69 -12.69
C GLY A 811 -35.51 12.44 -11.50
N LEU A 812 -34.19 12.45 -11.70
CA LEU A 812 -33.21 12.15 -10.66
C LEU A 812 -32.09 13.19 -10.62
N SER A 813 -31.42 13.42 -11.75
CA SER A 813 -30.24 14.29 -11.85
C SER A 813 -30.32 15.29 -13.01
N ASP A 814 -31.53 15.70 -13.41
CA ASP A 814 -31.78 16.70 -14.46
C ASP A 814 -31.03 18.01 -14.23
N ASN A 815 -30.90 18.42 -12.96
CA ASN A 815 -30.28 19.69 -12.57
C ASN A 815 -28.80 19.55 -12.18
N ILE A 816 -28.18 18.38 -12.47
CA ILE A 816 -26.78 18.12 -12.14
C ILE A 816 -25.93 18.13 -13.41
N ARG A 817 -24.90 18.99 -13.42
CA ARG A 817 -23.86 19.02 -14.44
C ARG A 817 -22.51 18.67 -13.81
N VAL A 818 -21.76 17.81 -14.46
CA VAL A 818 -20.41 17.42 -14.04
C VAL A 818 -19.42 17.69 -15.17
N VAL A 819 -18.38 18.44 -14.85
CA VAL A 819 -17.22 18.69 -15.72
C VAL A 819 -15.94 18.14 -15.09
N SER A 820 -14.93 17.95 -15.91
CA SER A 820 -13.60 17.55 -15.47
C SER A 820 -12.54 18.30 -16.29
N VAL A 821 -11.71 19.04 -15.56
CA VAL A 821 -10.60 19.81 -16.10
C VAL A 821 -9.31 18.99 -15.96
N LEU A 822 -8.59 18.84 -17.06
CA LEU A 822 -7.31 18.16 -17.16
C LEU A 822 -6.43 19.00 -18.09
N GLY A 823 -5.16 19.19 -17.73
CA GLY A 823 -4.25 20.03 -18.51
C GLY A 823 -2.82 19.96 -17.96
N ARG A 824 -2.08 21.05 -18.16
CA ARG A 824 -0.70 21.23 -17.68
C ARG A 824 -0.53 20.92 -16.20
N PHE A 825 -1.45 21.40 -15.37
CA PHE A 825 -1.42 21.20 -13.92
C PHE A 825 -2.41 20.12 -13.50
N LEU A 826 -2.07 19.45 -12.40
CA LEU A 826 -2.91 18.46 -11.77
C LEU A 826 -3.96 19.17 -10.92
N GLU A 827 -5.22 19.20 -11.38
CA GLU A 827 -6.30 19.78 -10.57
C GLU A 827 -6.43 19.03 -9.23
N HIS A 828 -6.15 19.72 -8.12
CA HIS A 828 -6.09 19.08 -6.80
C HIS A 828 -6.90 19.81 -5.71
N GLY A 829 -7.13 21.11 -5.86
CA GLY A 829 -7.86 21.93 -4.91
C GLY A 829 -9.30 21.45 -4.70
N ARG A 830 -9.83 21.62 -3.48
CA ARG A 830 -11.25 21.40 -3.19
C ARG A 830 -11.90 22.67 -2.72
N VAL A 831 -13.03 23.00 -3.32
CA VAL A 831 -13.84 24.18 -3.01
C VAL A 831 -15.31 23.76 -2.97
N TYR A 832 -16.05 24.23 -1.98
CA TYR A 832 -17.47 23.96 -1.84
C TYR A 832 -18.22 25.29 -1.72
N CYS A 833 -19.25 25.47 -2.53
CA CYS A 833 -20.07 26.68 -2.57
C CYS A 833 -21.55 26.30 -2.46
N PHE A 834 -22.26 26.95 -1.53
CA PHE A 834 -23.70 26.78 -1.30
C PHE A 834 -24.40 28.14 -1.37
N GLY A 835 -25.50 28.22 -2.11
CA GLY A 835 -26.19 29.48 -2.41
C GLY A 835 -26.90 30.12 -1.21
N ASN A 836 -27.38 29.32 -0.26
CA ASN A 836 -27.91 29.71 1.05
C ASN A 836 -28.89 30.89 1.00
N GLY A 837 -29.82 30.88 0.02
CA GLY A 837 -30.81 31.93 -0.15
C GLY A 837 -30.25 33.33 -0.44
N GLY A 838 -29.02 33.43 -0.94
CA GLY A 838 -28.33 34.68 -1.32
C GLY A 838 -27.11 35.02 -0.45
N ASP A 839 -27.01 34.46 0.76
CA ASP A 839 -25.82 34.62 1.61
C ASP A 839 -24.81 33.49 1.34
N VAL A 840 -24.15 33.58 0.19
CA VAL A 840 -23.33 32.51 -0.36
C VAL A 840 -22.17 32.14 0.58
N GLU A 841 -22.05 30.84 0.85
CA GLU A 841 -21.02 30.26 1.71
C GLU A 841 -19.96 29.55 0.87
N TYR A 842 -18.67 29.82 1.13
CA TYR A 842 -17.53 29.15 0.51
C TYR A 842 -16.70 28.41 1.55
N TYR A 843 -16.22 27.23 1.18
CA TYR A 843 -15.36 26.41 2.00
C TYR A 843 -14.19 25.87 1.17
N ILE A 844 -13.03 25.68 1.80
CA ILE A 844 -11.88 24.98 1.23
C ILE A 844 -11.34 23.94 2.22
N GLY A 845 -10.68 22.90 1.73
CA GLY A 845 -10.00 21.96 2.62
C GLY A 845 -9.55 20.66 1.97
N SER A 846 -9.19 19.69 2.80
CA SER A 846 -8.47 18.50 2.35
C SER A 846 -9.36 17.36 1.85
N ALA A 847 -10.66 17.41 2.11
CA ALA A 847 -11.57 16.27 1.91
C ALA A 847 -12.08 16.14 0.46
N ASP A 848 -12.09 14.92 -0.07
CA ASP A 848 -12.97 14.59 -1.19
C ASP A 848 -14.31 14.05 -0.65
N TRP A 849 -15.37 14.04 -1.46
CA TRP A 849 -16.63 13.37 -1.11
C TRP A 849 -16.56 11.87 -1.39
N ARG A 850 -15.67 11.20 -0.66
CA ARG A 850 -15.50 9.74 -0.68
C ARG A 850 -15.61 9.19 0.73
N SER A 851 -16.14 7.97 0.85
CA SER A 851 -16.34 7.30 2.14
C SER A 851 -15.08 7.29 3.03
N ARG A 852 -13.91 7.01 2.45
CA ARG A 852 -12.64 7.02 3.19
C ARG A 852 -12.27 8.39 3.75
N ASN A 853 -12.57 9.47 3.03
CA ASN A 853 -12.24 10.83 3.45
C ASN A 853 -13.19 11.29 4.55
N LEU A 854 -14.48 10.98 4.42
CA LEU A 854 -15.51 11.45 5.35
C LEU A 854 -15.62 10.62 6.64
N ARG A 855 -15.20 9.34 6.64
CA ARG A 855 -15.40 8.41 7.78
C ARG A 855 -14.14 7.72 8.30
N ARG A 856 -13.03 7.70 7.55
CA ARG A 856 -11.83 6.91 7.89
C ARG A 856 -10.54 7.73 7.90
N ARG A 857 -10.66 9.05 7.85
CA ARG A 857 -9.54 9.99 7.85
C ARG A 857 -9.83 11.17 8.74
N VAL A 858 -8.76 11.77 9.26
CA VAL A 858 -8.81 13.13 9.78
C VAL A 858 -8.62 14.07 8.60
N GLU A 859 -9.68 14.78 8.25
CA GLU A 859 -9.72 15.82 7.21
C GLU A 859 -10.23 17.11 7.83
N VAL A 860 -9.81 18.25 7.28
CA VAL A 860 -10.25 19.57 7.75
C VAL A 860 -10.74 20.38 6.55
N VAL A 861 -11.93 20.97 6.71
CA VAL A 861 -12.51 21.96 5.80
C VAL A 861 -12.85 23.20 6.61
N THR A 862 -12.49 24.38 6.08
CA THR A 862 -12.69 25.67 6.74
C THR A 862 -13.58 26.57 5.87
N PRO A 863 -14.49 27.37 6.46
CA PRO A 863 -15.17 28.41 5.73
C PRO A 863 -14.19 29.53 5.34
N VAL A 864 -14.46 30.18 4.21
CA VAL A 864 -13.80 31.43 3.79
C VAL A 864 -14.77 32.58 4.04
N LEU A 865 -14.40 33.47 4.97
CA LEU A 865 -15.30 34.48 5.52
C LEU A 865 -15.15 35.83 4.82
N ASP A 866 -13.92 36.20 4.47
CA ASP A 866 -13.62 37.47 3.81
C ASP A 866 -14.35 37.58 2.44
N PRO A 867 -15.17 38.62 2.22
CA PRO A 867 -15.93 38.81 0.97
C PRO A 867 -15.07 38.90 -0.31
N ALA A 868 -13.87 39.48 -0.22
CA ALA A 868 -12.96 39.58 -1.36
C ALA A 868 -12.40 38.19 -1.73
N LEU A 869 -12.05 37.39 -0.72
CA LEU A 869 -11.60 36.01 -0.93
C LEU A 869 -12.73 35.11 -1.47
N LYS A 870 -13.97 35.31 -1.00
CA LYS A 870 -15.16 34.65 -1.58
C LYS A 870 -15.33 34.96 -3.07
N THR A 871 -15.19 36.24 -3.46
CA THR A 871 -15.28 36.67 -4.86
C THR A 871 -14.15 36.08 -5.70
N ARG A 872 -12.95 35.94 -5.13
CA ARG A 872 -11.84 35.28 -5.80
C ARG A 872 -12.14 33.79 -6.06
N LEU A 873 -12.67 33.06 -5.08
CA LEU A 873 -13.07 31.66 -5.24
C LEU A 873 -14.21 31.50 -6.25
N ASP A 874 -15.19 32.40 -6.23
CA ASP A 874 -16.29 32.44 -7.19
C ASP A 874 -15.78 32.49 -8.64
N ARG A 875 -14.85 33.40 -8.93
CA ARG A 875 -14.27 33.54 -10.27
C ARG A 875 -13.53 32.29 -10.72
N VAL A 876 -12.78 31.65 -9.82
CA VAL A 876 -12.06 30.40 -10.15
C VAL A 876 -13.05 29.27 -10.44
N LEU A 877 -14.04 29.08 -9.57
CA LEU A 877 -15.08 28.06 -9.78
C LEU A 877 -15.87 28.30 -11.07
N GLU A 878 -16.27 29.55 -11.34
CA GLU A 878 -16.99 29.91 -12.55
C GLU A 878 -16.15 29.64 -13.82
N ALA A 879 -14.86 29.99 -13.78
CA ALA A 879 -13.95 29.74 -14.91
C ALA A 879 -13.73 28.23 -15.14
N GLU A 880 -13.61 27.42 -14.09
CA GLU A 880 -13.48 25.97 -14.23
C GLU A 880 -14.76 25.30 -14.75
N LEU A 881 -15.92 25.69 -14.20
CA LEU A 881 -17.21 25.13 -14.61
C LEU A 881 -17.56 25.52 -16.05
N ASN A 882 -17.05 26.64 -16.54
CA ASN A 882 -17.25 27.10 -17.92
C ASN A 882 -16.02 26.92 -18.81
N ASP A 883 -15.03 26.13 -18.38
CA ASP A 883 -13.83 25.88 -19.18
C ASP A 883 -14.24 25.25 -20.53
N PRO A 884 -13.89 25.89 -21.66
CA PRO A 884 -14.31 25.43 -22.99
C PRO A 884 -13.66 24.08 -23.37
N THR A 885 -12.57 23.70 -22.70
CA THR A 885 -11.80 22.48 -22.92
C THR A 885 -12.15 21.35 -21.94
N ALA A 886 -12.98 21.62 -20.92
CA ALA A 886 -13.34 20.64 -19.90
C ALA A 886 -14.19 19.50 -20.48
N TRP A 887 -13.92 18.29 -19.99
CA TRP A 887 -14.70 17.11 -20.32
C TRP A 887 -16.03 17.12 -19.56
N ARG A 888 -17.14 16.81 -20.23
CA ARG A 888 -18.45 16.65 -19.59
C ARG A 888 -18.72 15.17 -19.36
N LEU A 889 -19.13 14.82 -18.14
CA LEU A 889 -19.62 13.48 -17.83
C LEU A 889 -21.04 13.33 -18.38
N LEU A 890 -21.26 12.31 -19.20
CA LEU A 890 -22.55 12.01 -19.80
C LEU A 890 -23.38 11.05 -18.94
N PRO A 891 -24.71 10.99 -19.17
CA PRO A 891 -25.58 10.10 -18.42
C PRO A 891 -25.25 8.63 -18.57
N ASP A 892 -24.49 8.20 -19.59
CA ASP A 892 -24.05 6.82 -19.79
C ASP A 892 -22.79 6.45 -18.98
N GLY A 893 -22.10 7.46 -18.42
CA GLY A 893 -20.85 7.35 -17.68
C GLY A 893 -19.59 7.60 -18.52
N SER A 894 -19.74 7.86 -19.83
CA SER A 894 -18.65 8.29 -20.70
C SER A 894 -18.36 9.78 -20.52
N TYR A 895 -17.20 10.23 -21.00
CA TYR A 895 -16.84 11.64 -21.03
C TYR A 895 -16.75 12.12 -22.47
N GLU A 896 -17.33 13.28 -22.74
CA GLU A 896 -17.18 13.99 -24.01
C GLU A 896 -16.35 15.26 -23.81
N ARG A 897 -15.50 15.60 -24.78
CA ARG A 897 -14.83 16.89 -24.83
C ARG A 897 -15.53 17.75 -25.89
N PRO A 898 -15.86 19.02 -25.61
CA PRO A 898 -16.46 19.91 -26.61
C PRO A 898 -15.59 19.99 -27.88
N THR A 899 -16.18 19.72 -29.04
CA THR A 899 -15.50 19.86 -30.33
C THR A 899 -15.45 21.34 -30.74
N GLY A 900 -14.28 21.83 -31.15
CA GLY A 900 -14.13 23.22 -31.63
C GLY A 900 -14.12 24.29 -30.54
N ALA A 901 -13.75 23.94 -29.30
CA ALA A 901 -13.48 24.89 -28.23
C ALA A 901 -12.58 26.04 -28.72
N ARG A 902 -13.08 27.29 -28.64
CA ARG A 902 -12.32 28.49 -29.02
C ARG A 902 -11.80 29.17 -27.76
N GLY A 903 -10.48 29.28 -27.62
CA GLY A 903 -9.81 29.99 -26.52
C GLY A 903 -9.02 29.08 -25.57
N PRO A 904 -8.18 29.67 -24.70
CA PRO A 904 -7.38 28.93 -23.73
C PRO A 904 -8.26 28.25 -22.67
N GLY A 905 -7.86 27.08 -22.19
CA GLY A 905 -8.47 26.43 -21.02
C GLY A 905 -8.21 27.21 -19.73
N VAL A 906 -8.90 26.85 -18.64
CA VAL A 906 -8.89 27.63 -17.39
C VAL A 906 -7.50 27.79 -16.79
N GLN A 907 -6.65 26.76 -16.89
CA GLN A 907 -5.29 26.80 -16.33
C GLN A 907 -4.43 27.88 -17.01
N GLU A 908 -4.57 28.01 -18.33
CA GLU A 908 -3.85 29.02 -19.10
C GLU A 908 -4.43 30.42 -18.85
N GLN A 909 -5.76 30.53 -18.72
CA GLN A 909 -6.40 31.79 -18.32
C GLN A 909 -5.91 32.27 -16.94
N LEU A 910 -5.80 31.35 -15.97
CA LEU A 910 -5.31 31.67 -14.63
C LEU A 910 -3.82 32.02 -14.63
N LEU A 911 -3.00 31.37 -15.45
CA LEU A 911 -1.59 31.76 -15.64
C LEU A 911 -1.47 33.19 -16.18
N GLN A 912 -2.29 33.54 -17.18
CA GLN A 912 -2.29 34.87 -17.78
C GLN A 912 -2.82 35.95 -16.83
N ALA A 913 -3.81 35.61 -15.99
CA ALA A 913 -4.41 36.53 -15.03
C ALA A 913 -3.58 36.70 -13.74
N ALA A 914 -2.69 35.77 -13.42
CA ALA A 914 -1.95 35.78 -12.16
C ALA A 914 -1.18 37.09 -11.89
N PRO A 915 -0.43 37.67 -12.85
CA PRO A 915 0.29 38.93 -12.62
C PRO A 915 -0.63 40.11 -12.30
N GLU A 916 -1.81 40.18 -12.93
CA GLU A 916 -2.79 41.23 -12.67
C GLU A 916 -3.47 41.08 -11.31
N LEU A 917 -3.66 39.83 -10.86
CA LEU A 917 -4.17 39.51 -9.52
C LEU A 917 -3.15 39.86 -8.43
N ALA A 918 -1.84 39.77 -8.72
CA ALA A 918 -0.76 40.16 -7.82
C ALA A 918 -0.70 41.66 -7.54
N ALA A 919 -1.00 42.47 -8.57
CA ALA A 919 -0.85 43.92 -8.55
C ALA A 919 -2.01 44.63 -7.82
N ARG A 920 -3.04 43.89 -7.39
CA ARG A 920 -4.22 44.37 -6.67
C ARG A 920 -4.20 43.87 -5.23
#